data_AF-A0A812UAN4-F1
#
_entry.id   AF-A0A812UAN4-F1
#
_cell.length_a   1.000
_cell.length_b   1.000
_cell.length_c   1.000
_cell.angle_alpha   90.00
_cell.angle_beta   90.00
_cell.angle_gamma   90.00
#
_symmetry.space_group_name_H-M   'P 1'
#
loop_
_entity.id
_entity.type
_entity.pdbx_description
1 polymer ?
#
loop_
_entity_poly.entity_id
_entity_poly.type
_entity_poly.pdbx_seq_one_letter_code
_entity_poly.pdbx_strand_id
1 'polypeptide(L)'
;MVKTRRVYVVTSNPERVPEFQKLLQHYGIEVLGASPYGYRTKKHGPKALLPLVTKLLSHSTESFWTKSVMYESVLLLCHGSSQHADAPGREFVDGERVTVRATLTVWCHKTVRKDGTSSGLSDPQVEQFVYRYEMDAKIDLSKRNDPQPNVFNWDDVVVDPYSGLSYHEKKQLGFKVSPRDMMLSQYLQDHVHYRTRRVCRYNPLEANRAVEFGDGSLVSRFFKRNEHLFASFPDKHGLCNVFTSVLNSGIFLRAAITRREFIYWLPGLNAGVPLVPKDDAIHEATFQAHDLTHFLLPDLLFTGEHTSLNRRLYIIYRMLSEAITLVFADMLFVEALRRGGLEYDWAKRKIWPLFRDCGLDPFPETAEPQRTLSVFRTLLEANVAYCLLGDDTKYRELMSNHLGTPVAEVPPALQDFKDKYMPFFVEDFRWTSQNYACMAEKASEMCRWWQLAAPLRRILGQEEAGPGASGLQTIAEFADKVHATETTDGHSLVWAAFEEVFRSRVAPVFLDSTHLETDQAKMLFTAFGRYMMGQSILLARFSFLPESHECHAEILRVMQAAKDAGGRLEQEAMMGVRQNFESYVDLLVTRQLISADDALTFKEVCPLFDPCFASYDEPLSQYEQLQRATWLRDFVRSSLCRSALP
;
A
#
# COMPACT_ATOMS: atom_id res chain seq x y z
N MET A 1 -8.08 -6.26 -17.44
CA MET A 1 -7.01 -5.44 -18.04
C MET A 1 -7.17 -3.97 -17.63
N VAL A 2 -6.37 -3.53 -16.67
CA VAL A 2 -6.34 -2.13 -16.21
C VAL A 2 -5.55 -1.31 -17.23
N LYS A 3 -6.21 -0.39 -17.95
CA LYS A 3 -5.51 0.47 -18.92
C LYS A 3 -4.46 1.35 -18.21
N THR A 4 -3.23 1.33 -18.70
CA THR A 4 -2.18 2.24 -18.23
C THR A 4 -2.60 3.69 -18.46
N ARG A 5 -2.38 4.54 -17.45
CA ARG A 5 -2.72 5.96 -17.49
C ARG A 5 -1.51 6.75 -17.93
N ARG A 6 -1.64 7.55 -18.99
CA ARG A 6 -0.54 8.37 -19.51
C ARG A 6 -0.78 9.85 -19.37
N VAL A 7 0.29 10.59 -19.10
CA VAL A 7 0.35 12.04 -19.18
C VAL A 7 1.48 12.42 -20.11
N TYR A 8 1.22 13.32 -21.06
CA TYR A 8 2.27 13.89 -21.90
C TYR A 8 2.71 15.24 -21.34
N VAL A 9 4.01 15.41 -21.11
CA VAL A 9 4.62 16.71 -20.78
C VAL A 9 5.22 17.29 -22.05
N VAL A 10 4.65 18.40 -22.52
CA VAL A 10 5.14 19.14 -23.68
C VAL A 10 6.32 20.00 -23.25
N THR A 11 7.53 19.55 -23.58
CA THR A 11 8.78 20.16 -23.15
C THR A 11 9.89 19.92 -24.17
N SER A 12 10.79 20.90 -24.33
CA SER A 12 12.06 20.70 -25.02
C SER A 12 13.19 20.29 -24.07
N ASN A 13 12.94 20.34 -22.76
CA ASN A 13 13.88 19.92 -21.72
C ASN A 13 13.54 18.49 -21.28
N PRO A 14 14.42 17.50 -21.53
CA PRO A 14 14.20 16.11 -21.14
C PRO A 14 14.15 15.92 -19.61
N GLU A 15 14.83 16.77 -18.83
CA GLU A 15 14.89 16.67 -17.37
C GLU A 15 13.54 16.91 -16.69
N ARG A 16 12.58 17.58 -17.36
CA ARG A 16 11.25 17.83 -16.79
C ARG A 16 10.40 16.56 -16.68
N VAL A 17 10.61 15.57 -17.56
CA VAL A 17 9.79 14.34 -17.54
C VAL A 17 10.03 13.55 -16.25
N PRO A 18 11.29 13.26 -15.84
CA PRO A 18 11.57 12.66 -14.53
C PRO A 18 10.97 13.41 -13.33
N GLU A 19 10.98 14.75 -13.35
CA GLU A 19 10.42 15.56 -12.26
C GLU A 19 8.89 15.36 -12.11
N PHE A 20 8.16 15.30 -13.22
CA PHE A 20 6.73 14.97 -13.22
C PHE A 20 6.48 13.51 -12.85
N GLN A 21 7.33 12.60 -13.33
CA GLN A 21 7.25 11.18 -13.04
C GLN A 21 7.34 10.92 -11.53
N LYS A 22 8.21 11.65 -10.80
CA LYS A 22 8.38 11.51 -9.34
C LYS A 22 7.05 11.52 -8.57
N LEU A 23 6.14 12.44 -8.90
CA LEU A 23 4.83 12.54 -8.24
C LEU A 23 3.77 11.64 -8.89
N LEU A 24 3.69 11.62 -10.22
CA LEU A 24 2.63 10.92 -10.95
C LEU A 24 2.76 9.39 -10.87
N GLN A 25 3.98 8.87 -10.68
CA GLN A 25 4.22 7.45 -10.48
C GLN A 25 3.56 6.90 -9.22
N HIS A 26 3.41 7.71 -8.16
CA HIS A 26 2.72 7.30 -6.95
C HIS A 26 1.24 6.96 -7.18
N TYR A 27 0.71 7.36 -8.34
CA TYR A 27 -0.63 7.05 -8.79
C TYR A 27 -0.64 6.02 -9.94
N GLY A 28 0.50 5.43 -10.31
CA GLY A 28 0.59 4.52 -11.45
C GLY A 28 0.24 5.23 -12.76
N ILE A 29 0.71 6.47 -12.91
CA ILE A 29 0.59 7.27 -14.12
C ILE A 29 1.97 7.36 -14.76
N GLU A 30 2.05 6.94 -16.02
CA GLU A 30 3.24 7.02 -16.85
C GLU A 30 3.35 8.42 -17.47
N VAL A 31 4.53 9.03 -17.41
CA VAL A 31 4.81 10.36 -17.95
C VAL A 31 5.69 10.23 -19.18
N LEU A 32 5.25 10.81 -20.29
CA LEU A 32 5.96 10.80 -21.56
C LEU A 32 6.28 12.22 -22.02
N GLY A 33 7.44 12.40 -22.65
CA GLY A 33 7.82 13.68 -23.26
C GLY A 33 7.18 13.88 -24.64
N ALA A 34 6.76 15.11 -24.94
CA ALA A 34 6.36 15.52 -26.27
C ALA A 34 7.08 16.82 -26.67
N SER A 35 7.67 16.85 -27.88
CA SER A 35 8.40 18.03 -28.34
C SER A 35 7.45 19.17 -28.74
N PRO A 36 7.67 20.41 -28.27
CA PRO A 36 6.95 21.59 -28.76
C PRO A 36 7.46 22.10 -30.11
N TYR A 37 8.47 21.46 -30.73
CA TYR A 37 9.06 21.91 -31.98
C TYR A 37 8.00 21.99 -33.11
N GLY A 38 8.02 23.07 -33.88
CA GLY A 38 7.00 23.37 -34.89
C GLY A 38 5.79 24.17 -34.38
N TYR A 39 5.63 24.32 -33.06
CA TYR A 39 4.57 25.12 -32.46
C TYR A 39 5.12 26.45 -31.91
N ARG A 40 4.56 27.58 -32.37
CA ARG A 40 5.03 28.95 -32.05
C ARG A 40 4.62 29.41 -30.64
N THR A 41 4.98 28.65 -29.60
CA THR A 41 4.60 28.92 -28.19
C THR A 41 5.11 30.25 -27.65
N LYS A 42 6.29 30.73 -28.08
CA LYS A 42 6.81 32.05 -27.71
C LYS A 42 5.92 33.22 -28.19
N LYS A 43 5.26 33.07 -29.35
CA LYS A 43 4.42 34.13 -29.96
C LYS A 43 2.94 34.01 -29.60
N HIS A 44 2.42 32.79 -29.53
CA HIS A 44 0.99 32.53 -29.38
C HIS A 44 0.62 31.82 -28.07
N GLY A 45 1.59 31.68 -27.15
CA GLY A 45 1.41 31.04 -25.86
C GLY A 45 1.05 29.55 -25.96
N PRO A 46 0.48 28.98 -24.89
CA PRO A 46 0.07 27.57 -24.83
C PRO A 46 -0.98 27.19 -25.89
N LYS A 47 -1.79 28.16 -26.37
CA LYS A 47 -2.82 27.92 -27.40
C LYS A 47 -2.23 27.41 -28.73
N ALA A 48 -0.96 27.72 -29.02
CA ALA A 48 -0.27 27.18 -30.19
C ALA A 48 -0.18 25.64 -30.18
N LEU A 49 -0.28 25.02 -29.01
CA LEU A 49 -0.14 23.58 -28.83
C LEU A 49 -1.43 22.81 -29.09
N LEU A 50 -2.57 23.47 -29.30
CA LEU A 50 -3.87 22.79 -29.42
C LEU A 50 -3.91 21.66 -30.48
N PRO A 51 -3.27 21.78 -31.67
CA PRO A 51 -3.22 20.68 -32.62
C PRO A 51 -2.43 19.46 -32.09
N LEU A 52 -1.30 19.69 -31.41
CA LEU A 52 -0.52 18.63 -30.76
C LEU A 52 -1.31 17.96 -29.64
N VAL A 53 -1.94 18.77 -28.79
CA VAL A 53 -2.76 18.32 -27.67
C VAL A 53 -3.88 17.42 -28.16
N THR A 54 -4.63 17.86 -29.17
CA THR A 54 -5.75 17.08 -29.74
C THR A 54 -5.25 15.74 -30.27
N LYS A 55 -4.12 15.74 -31.00
CA LYS A 55 -3.49 14.50 -31.48
C LYS A 55 -3.13 13.54 -30.35
N LEU A 56 -2.45 14.02 -29.30
CA LEU A 56 -2.00 13.19 -28.18
C LEU A 56 -3.16 12.66 -27.33
N LEU A 57 -4.19 13.49 -27.08
CA LEU A 57 -5.39 13.06 -26.35
C LEU A 57 -6.19 12.01 -27.12
N SER A 58 -6.22 12.08 -28.45
CA SER A 58 -6.86 11.08 -29.31
C SER A 58 -6.09 9.74 -29.38
N HIS A 59 -4.84 9.72 -28.94
CA HIS A 59 -3.97 8.55 -29.00
C HIS A 59 -4.21 7.62 -27.80
N SER A 60 -5.36 6.97 -27.73
CA SER A 60 -5.67 5.96 -26.70
C SER A 60 -5.92 4.60 -27.35
N THR A 61 -5.53 3.51 -26.68
CA THR A 61 -5.68 2.13 -27.16
C THR A 61 -6.47 1.27 -26.17
N GLU A 62 -6.53 -0.04 -26.41
CA GLU A 62 -7.02 -1.01 -25.42
C GLU A 62 -6.08 -1.14 -24.22
N SER A 63 -4.77 -0.94 -24.40
CA SER A 63 -3.75 -1.11 -23.35
C SER A 63 -3.47 0.16 -22.55
N PHE A 64 -3.71 1.35 -23.10
CA PHE A 64 -3.49 2.61 -22.38
C PHE A 64 -4.49 3.70 -22.79
N TRP A 65 -4.61 4.71 -21.94
CA TRP A 65 -5.34 5.92 -22.28
C TRP A 65 -4.59 7.18 -21.85
N THR A 66 -4.64 8.20 -22.70
CA THR A 66 -4.04 9.50 -22.41
C THR A 66 -4.97 10.31 -21.53
N LYS A 67 -4.54 10.53 -20.28
CA LYS A 67 -5.29 11.28 -19.28
C LYS A 67 -5.25 12.77 -19.51
N SER A 68 -4.06 13.30 -19.76
CA SER A 68 -3.87 14.72 -19.98
C SER A 68 -2.61 15.03 -20.76
N VAL A 69 -2.59 16.21 -21.36
CA VAL A 69 -1.40 16.83 -21.95
C VAL A 69 -1.09 18.07 -21.13
N MET A 70 0.18 18.27 -20.80
CA MET A 70 0.64 19.28 -19.85
C MET A 70 1.72 20.16 -20.49
N TYR A 71 1.67 21.45 -20.23
CA TYR A 71 2.71 22.41 -20.58
C TYR A 71 3.05 23.28 -19.38
N GLU A 72 4.32 23.32 -19.00
CA GLU A 72 4.81 24.09 -17.84
C GLU A 72 5.66 25.29 -18.27
N SER A 73 5.44 26.43 -17.62
CA SER A 73 6.38 27.55 -17.57
C SER A 73 6.78 27.85 -16.12
N VAL A 74 8.08 27.99 -15.88
CA VAL A 74 8.64 28.42 -14.59
C VAL A 74 9.39 29.73 -14.81
N LEU A 75 9.12 30.73 -13.97
CA LEU A 75 9.72 32.06 -14.03
C LEU A 75 10.36 32.39 -12.67
N LEU A 76 11.51 33.05 -12.70
CA LEU A 76 12.11 33.66 -11.52
C LEU A 76 11.92 35.18 -11.62
N LEU A 77 11.19 35.77 -10.68
CA LEU A 77 10.79 37.17 -10.73
C LEU A 77 11.44 37.95 -9.58
N CYS A 78 11.74 39.23 -9.81
CA CYS A 78 12.01 40.15 -8.71
C CYS A 78 10.78 40.22 -7.79
N HIS A 79 10.99 40.15 -6.48
CA HIS A 79 9.88 40.26 -5.53
C HIS A 79 9.12 41.58 -5.72
N GLY A 80 7.80 41.51 -5.80
CA GLY A 80 6.92 42.68 -6.03
C GLY A 80 6.98 43.28 -7.43
N SER A 81 7.62 42.62 -8.41
CA SER A 81 7.80 43.14 -9.77
C SER A 81 7.44 42.09 -10.83
N SER A 82 7.13 42.55 -12.04
CA SER A 82 6.97 41.70 -13.22
C SER A 82 8.29 41.45 -13.97
N GLN A 83 9.40 42.02 -13.49
CA GLN A 83 10.72 41.84 -14.08
C GLN A 83 11.28 40.46 -13.75
N HIS A 84 11.88 39.83 -14.76
CA HIS A 84 12.55 38.55 -14.62
C HIS A 84 13.91 38.73 -13.95
N ALA A 85 14.15 37.98 -12.88
CA ALA A 85 15.45 37.87 -12.23
C ALA A 85 16.46 37.12 -13.11
N ASP A 86 15.98 36.22 -13.97
CA ASP A 86 16.75 35.44 -14.93
C ASP A 86 16.68 36.00 -16.37
N ALA A 87 16.38 37.30 -16.51
CA ALA A 87 16.35 37.95 -17.82
C ALA A 87 17.72 37.85 -18.53
N PRO A 88 17.78 37.57 -19.84
CA PRO A 88 19.03 37.56 -20.58
C PRO A 88 19.80 38.88 -20.41
N GLY A 89 21.06 38.81 -20.00
CA GLY A 89 21.93 39.97 -19.78
C GLY A 89 21.83 40.62 -18.40
N ARG A 90 21.02 40.07 -17.49
CA ARG A 90 20.97 40.51 -16.10
C ARG A 90 21.75 39.57 -15.19
N GLU A 91 22.56 40.12 -14.30
CA GLU A 91 23.25 39.37 -13.25
C GLU A 91 22.37 39.24 -11.99
N PHE A 92 22.52 38.11 -11.30
CA PHE A 92 21.89 37.91 -10.00
C PHE A 92 22.50 38.84 -8.95
N VAL A 93 21.65 39.43 -8.09
CA VAL A 93 22.08 40.31 -7.01
C VAL A 93 21.98 39.55 -5.68
N ASP A 94 23.09 39.50 -4.93
CA ASP A 94 23.12 38.80 -3.64
C ASP A 94 22.12 39.41 -2.64
N GLY A 95 21.40 38.56 -1.91
CA GLY A 95 20.34 38.96 -0.98
C GLY A 95 19.05 39.44 -1.65
N GLU A 96 18.96 39.47 -2.98
CA GLU A 96 17.75 39.88 -3.69
C GLU A 96 16.59 38.94 -3.37
N ARG A 97 15.45 39.52 -2.94
CA ARG A 97 14.21 38.77 -2.80
C ARG A 97 13.64 38.48 -4.18
N VAL A 98 13.33 37.22 -4.42
CA VAL A 98 12.77 36.73 -5.67
C VAL A 98 11.53 35.90 -5.40
N THR A 99 10.69 35.75 -6.42
CA THR A 99 9.53 34.86 -6.40
C THR A 99 9.68 33.84 -7.52
N VAL A 100 9.68 32.57 -7.18
CA VAL A 100 9.61 31.47 -8.14
C VAL A 100 8.14 31.22 -8.47
N ARG A 101 7.77 31.38 -9.73
CA ARG A 101 6.40 31.17 -10.23
C ARG A 101 6.36 30.00 -11.19
N ALA A 102 5.60 28.97 -10.85
CA ALA A 102 5.26 27.89 -11.78
C ALA A 102 3.84 28.06 -12.31
N THR A 103 3.64 27.74 -13.59
CA THR A 103 2.31 27.69 -14.23
C THR A 103 2.20 26.45 -15.11
N LEU A 104 1.14 25.67 -14.90
CA LEU A 104 0.83 24.45 -15.61
C LEU A 104 -0.46 24.68 -16.38
N THR A 105 -0.37 24.57 -17.69
CA THR A 105 -1.54 24.44 -18.54
C THR A 105 -1.78 22.96 -18.77
N VAL A 106 -2.98 22.49 -18.42
CA VAL A 106 -3.41 21.10 -18.56
C VAL A 106 -4.55 21.05 -19.55
N TRP A 107 -4.51 20.08 -20.46
CA TRP A 107 -5.61 19.77 -21.36
C TRP A 107 -6.10 18.35 -21.13
N CYS A 108 -7.41 18.19 -21.00
CA CYS A 108 -8.09 16.93 -20.74
C CYS A 108 -9.24 16.74 -21.76
N HIS A 109 -9.71 15.50 -21.90
CA HIS A 109 -10.99 15.23 -22.57
C HIS A 109 -12.13 15.89 -21.79
N LYS A 110 -13.02 16.61 -22.48
CA LYS A 110 -14.21 17.17 -21.86
C LYS A 110 -15.08 16.05 -21.34
N THR A 111 -15.49 16.16 -20.08
CA THR A 111 -16.39 15.17 -19.47
C THR A 111 -17.79 15.36 -20.08
N VAL A 112 -18.21 14.50 -21.00
CA VAL A 112 -19.61 14.48 -21.44
C VAL A 112 -20.46 14.02 -20.25
N ARG A 113 -21.31 14.91 -19.71
CA ARG A 113 -22.33 14.48 -18.74
C ARG A 113 -23.20 13.43 -19.42
N LYS A 114 -23.31 12.27 -18.79
CA LYS A 114 -24.00 11.09 -19.33
C LYS A 114 -25.51 11.31 -19.21
N ASP A 115 -26.03 12.31 -19.91
CA ASP A 115 -27.46 12.54 -20.07
C ASP A 115 -27.84 11.69 -21.30
N GLY A 116 -28.70 10.69 -21.09
CA GLY A 116 -28.82 9.44 -21.85
C GLY A 116 -29.22 9.48 -23.33
N THR A 117 -28.85 10.50 -24.11
CA THR A 117 -29.18 10.60 -25.53
C THR A 117 -28.07 11.32 -26.30
N SER A 118 -26.99 10.62 -26.65
CA SER A 118 -26.18 10.97 -27.82
C SER A 118 -25.33 9.79 -28.29
N SER A 119 -25.84 9.08 -29.30
CA SER A 119 -25.04 8.26 -30.20
C SER A 119 -24.37 9.20 -31.22
N GLY A 120 -23.08 9.46 -31.06
CA GLY A 120 -22.31 10.22 -32.04
C GLY A 120 -20.91 10.56 -31.55
N LEU A 121 -19.91 9.87 -32.08
CA LEU A 121 -18.50 10.29 -32.03
C LEU A 121 -18.34 11.60 -32.82
N SER A 122 -18.62 12.74 -32.18
CA SER A 122 -18.31 14.08 -32.71
C SER A 122 -17.14 14.66 -31.92
N ASP A 123 -16.08 15.09 -32.63
CA ASP A 123 -14.87 15.80 -32.21
C ASP A 123 -14.49 15.80 -30.71
N PRO A 124 -13.26 15.36 -30.33
CA PRO A 124 -12.83 15.41 -28.94
C PRO A 124 -12.78 16.87 -28.47
N GLN A 125 -13.82 17.30 -27.76
CA GLN A 125 -13.81 18.61 -27.11
C GLN A 125 -12.74 18.56 -26.01
N VAL A 126 -11.73 19.40 -26.14
CA VAL A 126 -10.64 19.53 -25.18
C VAL A 126 -10.99 20.62 -24.18
N GLU A 127 -10.85 20.31 -22.89
CA GLU A 127 -11.01 21.28 -21.80
C GLU A 127 -9.62 21.69 -21.29
N GLN A 128 -9.44 22.99 -21.01
CA GLN A 128 -8.17 23.54 -20.54
C GLN A 128 -8.28 24.02 -19.09
N PHE A 129 -7.33 23.61 -18.27
CA PHE A 129 -7.16 24.04 -16.88
C PHE A 129 -5.80 24.74 -16.72
N VAL A 130 -5.72 25.71 -15.83
CA VAL A 130 -4.48 26.44 -15.54
C VAL A 130 -4.25 26.46 -14.04
N TYR A 131 -3.14 25.88 -13.62
CA TYR A 131 -2.67 25.88 -12.23
C TYR A 131 -1.48 26.80 -12.10
N ARG A 132 -1.38 27.50 -10.98
CA ARG A 132 -0.30 28.44 -10.70
C ARG A 132 0.07 28.39 -9.25
N TYR A 133 1.37 28.42 -8.97
CA TYR A 133 1.90 28.52 -7.63
C TYR A 133 3.08 29.49 -7.60
N GLU A 134 3.17 30.28 -6.54
CA GLU A 134 4.23 31.26 -6.32
C GLU A 134 4.86 31.00 -4.96
N MET A 135 6.19 31.11 -4.92
CA MET A 135 6.97 30.86 -3.73
C MET A 135 8.03 31.94 -3.60
N ASP A 136 8.06 32.57 -2.44
CA ASP A 136 9.12 33.53 -2.11
C ASP A 136 10.42 32.80 -1.81
N ALA A 137 11.50 33.38 -2.31
CA ALA A 137 12.86 32.93 -2.11
C ALA A 137 13.82 34.12 -2.05
N LYS A 138 15.10 33.85 -1.80
CA LYS A 138 16.17 34.83 -1.90
C LYS A 138 17.29 34.30 -2.78
N ILE A 139 18.03 35.19 -3.42
CA ILE A 139 19.32 34.88 -4.02
C ILE A 139 20.38 34.91 -2.93
N ASP A 140 21.19 33.86 -2.87
CA ASP A 140 22.37 33.77 -2.00
C ASP A 140 23.56 33.32 -2.86
N LEU A 141 24.38 34.27 -3.30
CA LEU A 141 25.52 34.00 -4.16
C LEU A 141 26.63 33.25 -3.43
N SER A 142 26.65 33.25 -2.08
CA SER A 142 27.61 32.48 -1.30
C SER A 142 27.40 30.96 -1.42
N LYS A 143 26.19 30.54 -1.81
CA LYS A 143 25.85 29.13 -2.08
C LYS A 143 26.32 28.64 -3.45
N ARG A 144 26.76 29.55 -4.31
CA ARG A 144 27.25 29.23 -5.64
C ARG A 144 28.59 28.49 -5.51
N ASN A 145 28.54 27.17 -5.62
CA ASN A 145 29.74 26.34 -5.65
C ASN A 145 30.38 26.36 -7.05
N ASP A 146 31.65 25.92 -7.15
CA ASP A 146 32.29 25.59 -8.43
C ASP A 146 31.35 24.75 -9.32
N PRO A 147 31.44 24.82 -10.66
CA PRO A 147 30.49 24.16 -11.57
C PRO A 147 30.27 22.69 -11.23
N GLN A 148 29.20 22.39 -10.49
CA GLN A 148 28.85 21.03 -10.13
C GLN A 148 28.05 20.42 -11.27
N PRO A 149 28.36 19.18 -11.69
CA PRO A 149 27.47 18.45 -12.58
C PRO A 149 26.08 18.38 -11.94
N ASN A 150 25.04 18.63 -12.74
CA ASN A 150 23.61 18.53 -12.37
C ASN A 150 22.99 19.70 -11.59
N VAL A 151 23.67 20.84 -11.47
CA VAL A 151 23.02 22.11 -11.07
C VAL A 151 22.22 22.66 -12.24
N PHE A 152 20.92 22.87 -12.05
CA PHE A 152 20.02 23.35 -13.09
C PHE A 152 19.67 24.83 -12.88
N ASN A 153 20.05 25.67 -13.85
CA ASN A 153 19.74 27.09 -13.92
C ASN A 153 20.17 27.87 -12.66
N TRP A 154 19.26 28.11 -11.72
CA TRP A 154 19.43 28.93 -10.53
C TRP A 154 19.28 28.15 -9.22
N ASP A 155 19.19 26.81 -9.29
CA ASP A 155 18.94 25.94 -8.13
C ASP A 155 20.02 26.04 -7.03
N ASP A 156 21.26 26.41 -7.39
CA ASP A 156 22.39 26.57 -6.47
C ASP A 156 22.32 27.87 -5.66
N VAL A 157 21.71 28.92 -6.23
CA VAL A 157 21.68 30.26 -5.61
C VAL A 157 20.31 30.66 -5.06
N VAL A 158 19.22 30.02 -5.51
CA VAL A 158 17.88 30.28 -4.95
C VAL A 158 17.70 29.51 -3.66
N VAL A 159 17.58 30.26 -2.57
CA VAL A 159 17.48 29.74 -1.20
C VAL A 159 16.07 29.94 -0.67
N ASP A 160 15.54 28.87 -0.08
CA ASP A 160 14.30 28.92 0.68
C ASP A 160 14.51 29.69 1.99
N PRO A 161 13.70 30.73 2.27
CA PRO A 161 13.87 31.55 3.46
C PRO A 161 13.67 30.78 4.78
N TYR A 162 12.94 29.66 4.78
CA TYR A 162 12.67 28.90 5.99
C TYR A 162 13.80 27.96 6.38
N SER A 163 14.31 27.17 5.43
CA SER A 163 15.39 26.22 5.70
C SER A 163 16.78 26.84 5.60
N GLY A 164 16.94 27.97 4.90
CA GLY A 164 18.26 28.52 4.57
C GLY A 164 19.06 27.66 3.59
N LEU A 165 18.43 26.64 2.99
CA LEU A 165 19.03 25.74 2.02
C LEU A 165 18.67 26.18 0.59
N SER A 166 19.64 26.04 -0.32
CA SER A 166 19.38 26.19 -1.76
C SER A 166 18.53 25.02 -2.29
N TYR A 167 17.88 25.21 -3.42
CA TYR A 167 17.13 24.15 -4.08
C TYR A 167 18.01 22.95 -4.45
N HIS A 168 19.28 23.18 -4.78
CA HIS A 168 20.26 22.12 -5.03
C HIS A 168 20.60 21.35 -3.74
N GLU A 169 20.84 22.04 -2.63
CA GLU A 169 21.06 21.39 -1.32
C GLU A 169 19.85 20.54 -0.92
N LYS A 170 18.62 21.07 -1.06
CA LYS A 170 17.39 20.30 -0.82
C LYS A 170 17.27 19.08 -1.74
N LYS A 171 17.72 19.18 -2.99
CA LYS A 171 17.73 18.06 -3.95
C LYS A 171 18.68 16.96 -3.51
N GLN A 172 19.88 17.34 -3.06
CA GLN A 172 20.89 16.40 -2.53
C GLN A 172 20.40 15.69 -1.26
N LEU A 173 19.59 16.37 -0.45
CA LEU A 173 18.99 15.80 0.75
C LEU A 173 17.67 15.02 0.49
N GLY A 174 17.19 14.99 -0.76
CA GLY A 174 16.04 14.19 -1.17
C GLY A 174 14.65 14.80 -0.92
N PHE A 175 14.56 16.00 -0.33
CA PHE A 175 13.30 16.65 0.03
C PHE A 175 13.05 17.98 -0.70
N LYS A 176 13.66 18.20 -1.87
CA LYS A 176 13.30 19.35 -2.72
C LYS A 176 11.80 19.30 -3.06
N VAL A 177 11.08 20.30 -2.56
CA VAL A 177 9.72 20.66 -2.98
C VAL A 177 9.79 22.03 -3.62
N SER A 178 9.29 22.11 -4.84
CA SER A 178 9.28 23.31 -5.67
C SER A 178 7.84 23.79 -5.92
N PRO A 179 7.64 25.00 -6.46
CA PRO A 179 6.32 25.45 -6.90
C PRO A 179 5.64 24.50 -7.88
N ARG A 180 6.42 23.72 -8.64
CA ARG A 180 5.89 22.67 -9.52
C ARG A 180 5.16 21.59 -8.75
N ASP A 181 5.72 21.13 -7.65
CA ASP A 181 5.14 20.05 -6.84
C ASP A 181 3.80 20.50 -6.22
N MET A 182 3.73 21.76 -5.78
CA MET A 182 2.50 22.35 -5.24
C MET A 182 1.42 22.51 -6.31
N MET A 183 1.80 22.97 -7.50
CA MET A 183 0.90 23.09 -8.64
C MET A 183 0.39 21.73 -9.15
N LEU A 184 1.28 20.73 -9.18
CA LEU A 184 0.90 19.35 -9.50
C LEU A 184 -0.02 18.74 -8.43
N SER A 185 0.17 19.10 -7.16
CA SER A 185 -0.74 18.67 -6.08
C SER A 185 -2.18 19.12 -6.35
N GLN A 186 -2.39 20.35 -6.82
CA GLN A 186 -3.73 20.81 -7.20
C GLN A 186 -4.31 20.03 -8.38
N TYR A 187 -3.50 19.75 -9.41
CA TYR A 187 -3.94 18.90 -10.53
C TYR A 187 -4.33 17.48 -10.07
N LEU A 188 -3.54 16.90 -9.15
CA LEU A 188 -3.82 15.58 -8.59
C LEU A 188 -5.18 15.56 -7.87
N GLN A 189 -5.45 16.58 -7.05
CA GLN A 189 -6.72 16.74 -6.35
C GLN A 189 -7.91 16.84 -7.31
N ASP A 190 -7.80 17.66 -8.36
CA ASP A 190 -8.92 17.92 -9.28
C ASP A 190 -9.20 16.76 -10.24
N HIS A 191 -8.15 16.04 -10.65
CA HIS A 191 -8.24 15.11 -11.78
C HIS A 191 -7.83 13.67 -11.47
N VAL A 192 -7.07 13.39 -10.42
CA VAL A 192 -6.53 12.05 -10.13
C VAL A 192 -7.18 11.42 -8.89
N HIS A 193 -7.44 12.20 -7.85
CA HIS A 193 -8.09 11.73 -6.63
C HIS A 193 -9.50 11.18 -6.92
N TYR A 194 -9.99 10.30 -6.05
CA TYR A 194 -11.36 9.83 -6.16
C TYR A 194 -12.31 10.98 -5.81
N ARG A 195 -13.40 11.10 -6.58
CA ARG A 195 -14.43 12.13 -6.32
C ARG A 195 -15.14 11.94 -4.98
N THR A 196 -15.27 10.68 -4.56
CA THR A 196 -15.84 10.26 -3.30
C THR A 196 -14.94 9.18 -2.71
N ARG A 197 -14.94 9.07 -1.38
CA ARG A 197 -14.21 7.99 -0.71
C ARG A 197 -14.66 6.63 -1.23
N ARG A 198 -13.71 5.72 -1.38
CA ARG A 198 -13.98 4.32 -1.66
C ARG A 198 -14.54 3.69 -0.41
N VAL A 199 -15.78 3.22 -0.51
CA VAL A 199 -16.46 2.45 0.53
C VAL A 199 -17.08 1.22 -0.11
N CYS A 200 -17.39 0.22 0.72
CA CYS A 200 -18.16 -0.96 0.33
C CYS A 200 -19.54 -0.55 -0.22
N ARG A 201 -20.03 -1.28 -1.22
CA ARG A 201 -21.28 -0.98 -1.90
C ARG A 201 -22.49 -1.54 -1.14
N TYR A 202 -22.36 -2.72 -0.55
CA TYR A 202 -23.46 -3.47 0.07
C TYR A 202 -23.45 -3.39 1.60
N ASN A 203 -22.31 -3.04 2.20
CA ASN A 203 -22.22 -2.62 3.60
C ASN A 203 -21.48 -1.27 3.69
N PRO A 204 -22.08 -0.15 3.24
CA PRO A 204 -21.38 1.13 3.17
C PRO A 204 -21.07 1.70 4.57
N LEU A 205 -19.88 2.29 4.69
CA LEU A 205 -19.50 3.09 5.86
C LEU A 205 -19.74 4.57 5.58
N GLU A 206 -20.41 5.28 6.48
CA GLU A 206 -20.49 6.74 6.47
C GLU A 206 -19.18 7.34 6.98
N ALA A 207 -18.15 7.37 6.13
CA ALA A 207 -16.81 7.81 6.48
C ALA A 207 -16.62 9.34 6.25
N ASN A 208 -16.25 10.05 7.30
CA ASN A 208 -15.88 11.45 7.26
C ASN A 208 -14.40 11.67 6.94
N ARG A 209 -13.57 10.64 7.15
CA ARG A 209 -12.12 10.63 6.92
C ARG A 209 -11.67 9.37 6.19
N ALA A 210 -10.42 9.36 5.73
CA ALA A 210 -9.87 8.17 5.09
C ALA A 210 -9.58 7.09 6.13
N VAL A 211 -9.03 7.45 7.29
CA VAL A 211 -8.83 6.54 8.43
C VAL A 211 -9.90 6.75 9.49
N GLU A 212 -10.69 5.70 9.74
CA GLU A 212 -11.84 5.69 10.64
C GLU A 212 -11.66 4.72 11.81
N PHE A 213 -11.55 5.29 13.02
CA PHE A 213 -11.59 4.56 14.29
C PHE A 213 -12.98 4.59 14.93
N GLY A 214 -13.75 5.66 14.66
CA GLY A 214 -14.99 5.98 15.34
C GLY A 214 -14.81 6.15 16.86
N ASP A 215 -15.77 5.63 17.62
CA ASP A 215 -15.78 5.59 19.08
C ASP A 215 -15.05 4.35 19.66
N GLY A 216 -14.27 3.64 18.84
CA GLY A 216 -13.68 2.34 19.20
C GLY A 216 -14.61 1.14 18.94
N SER A 217 -15.92 1.34 18.86
CA SER A 217 -16.89 0.28 18.51
C SER A 217 -17.28 0.25 17.04
N LEU A 218 -17.00 1.33 16.29
CA LEU A 218 -17.40 1.49 14.89
C LEU A 218 -17.00 0.29 14.04
N VAL A 219 -15.75 -0.16 14.17
CA VAL A 219 -15.20 -1.29 13.40
C VAL A 219 -15.95 -2.58 13.70
N SER A 220 -16.12 -2.91 14.98
CA SER A 220 -16.89 -4.08 15.42
C SER A 220 -18.33 -4.03 14.94
N ARG A 221 -18.99 -2.87 15.03
CA ARG A 221 -20.36 -2.68 14.54
C ARG A 221 -20.44 -2.84 13.03
N PHE A 222 -19.45 -2.32 12.28
CA PHE A 222 -19.39 -2.43 10.83
C PHE A 222 -19.36 -3.89 10.37
N PHE A 223 -18.47 -4.72 10.95
CA PHE A 223 -18.38 -6.12 10.57
C PHE A 223 -19.55 -6.96 11.08
N LYS A 224 -20.09 -6.67 12.27
CA LYS A 224 -21.30 -7.36 12.79
C LYS A 224 -22.57 -7.09 11.99
N ARG A 225 -22.65 -5.95 11.29
CA ARG A 225 -23.76 -5.63 10.38
C ARG A 225 -23.69 -6.40 9.07
N ASN A 226 -22.54 -6.98 8.73
CA ASN A 226 -22.43 -7.83 7.55
C ASN A 226 -23.13 -9.16 7.84
N GLU A 227 -24.23 -9.41 7.13
CA GLU A 227 -25.08 -10.61 7.30
C GLU A 227 -24.38 -11.94 7.00
N HIS A 228 -23.25 -11.91 6.29
CA HIS A 228 -22.51 -13.12 5.90
C HIS A 228 -21.33 -13.42 6.84
N LEU A 229 -20.60 -12.41 7.33
CA LEU A 229 -19.37 -12.62 8.12
C LEU A 229 -19.62 -13.29 9.48
N PHE A 230 -20.75 -12.98 10.11
CA PHE A 230 -21.18 -13.57 11.39
C PHE A 230 -22.46 -14.40 11.23
N ALA A 231 -22.62 -15.06 10.09
CA ALA A 231 -23.73 -15.99 9.87
C ALA A 231 -23.66 -17.17 10.85
N SER A 232 -24.82 -17.76 11.16
CA SER A 232 -24.95 -18.79 12.20
C SER A 232 -24.12 -20.05 11.95
N PHE A 233 -23.94 -20.47 10.69
CA PHE A 233 -23.16 -21.66 10.35
C PHE A 233 -21.64 -21.43 10.55
N PRO A 234 -21.00 -20.37 10.00
CA PRO A 234 -19.63 -20.01 10.35
C PRO A 234 -19.37 -19.89 11.86
N ASP A 235 -20.30 -19.29 12.61
CA ASP A 235 -20.19 -19.10 14.06
C ASP A 235 -20.21 -20.43 14.81
N LYS A 236 -21.17 -21.31 14.48
CA LYS A 236 -21.29 -22.66 15.06
C LYS A 236 -20.00 -23.49 14.92
N HIS A 237 -19.26 -23.28 13.83
CA HIS A 237 -18.01 -24.00 13.55
C HIS A 237 -16.75 -23.20 13.91
N GLY A 238 -16.88 -22.13 14.69
CA GLY A 238 -15.76 -21.38 15.26
C GLY A 238 -14.99 -20.51 14.26
N LEU A 239 -15.45 -20.36 13.02
CA LEU A 239 -14.76 -19.52 12.03
C LEU A 239 -14.80 -18.03 12.41
N CYS A 240 -15.87 -17.60 13.09
CA CYS A 240 -15.99 -16.22 13.58
C CYS A 240 -14.97 -15.88 14.68
N ASN A 241 -14.30 -16.87 15.30
CA ASN A 241 -13.22 -16.61 16.25
C ASN A 241 -12.01 -15.93 15.57
N VAL A 242 -11.74 -16.24 14.30
CA VAL A 242 -10.69 -15.57 13.52
C VAL A 242 -10.99 -14.07 13.43
N PHE A 243 -12.20 -13.71 13.01
CA PHE A 243 -12.63 -12.31 12.91
C PHE A 243 -12.63 -11.63 14.28
N THR A 244 -13.11 -12.32 15.31
CA THR A 244 -13.16 -11.80 16.67
C THR A 244 -11.76 -11.53 17.22
N SER A 245 -10.81 -12.45 17.03
CA SER A 245 -9.42 -12.27 17.44
C SER A 245 -8.77 -11.08 16.71
N VAL A 246 -9.01 -10.96 15.40
CA VAL A 246 -8.53 -9.82 14.62
C VAL A 246 -9.10 -8.50 15.15
N LEU A 247 -10.40 -8.43 15.40
CA LEU A 247 -11.05 -7.23 15.93
C LEU A 247 -10.49 -6.85 17.30
N ASN A 248 -10.30 -7.83 18.18
CA ASN A 248 -9.72 -7.63 19.51
C ASN A 248 -8.29 -7.11 19.47
N SER A 249 -7.57 -7.34 18.36
CA SER A 249 -6.21 -6.85 18.22
C SER A 249 -6.10 -5.35 17.94
N GLY A 250 -7.22 -4.65 17.76
CA GLY A 250 -7.22 -3.23 17.45
C GLY A 250 -6.86 -3.00 15.99
N ILE A 251 -7.90 -2.95 15.15
CA ILE A 251 -7.83 -2.57 13.75
C ILE A 251 -8.72 -1.35 13.49
N PHE A 252 -8.59 -0.75 12.32
CA PHE A 252 -9.39 0.41 11.89
C PHE A 252 -9.74 0.28 10.40
N LEU A 253 -10.73 1.04 9.94
CA LEU A 253 -11.21 0.98 8.55
C LEU A 253 -10.58 2.09 7.72
N ARG A 254 -10.36 1.80 6.43
CA ARG A 254 -9.80 2.75 5.47
C ARG A 254 -10.73 3.00 4.28
N ALA A 255 -11.32 4.19 4.26
CA ALA A 255 -12.17 4.71 3.19
C ALA A 255 -11.37 5.68 2.29
N ALA A 256 -10.48 5.13 1.46
CA ALA A 256 -9.50 5.92 0.72
C ALA A 256 -10.11 6.98 -0.23
N ILE A 257 -9.55 8.20 -0.24
CA ILE A 257 -9.84 9.26 -1.21
C ILE A 257 -8.76 9.36 -2.29
N THR A 258 -7.55 8.90 -2.01
CA THR A 258 -6.46 8.81 -2.99
C THR A 258 -6.13 7.37 -3.38
N ARG A 259 -5.51 7.17 -4.55
CA ARG A 259 -5.00 5.83 -4.90
C ARG A 259 -3.86 5.40 -3.97
N ARG A 260 -3.03 6.36 -3.51
CA ARG A 260 -1.91 6.13 -2.58
C ARG A 260 -2.40 5.50 -1.28
N GLU A 261 -3.43 6.06 -0.68
CA GLU A 261 -4.11 5.46 0.48
C GLU A 261 -4.68 4.08 0.14
N PHE A 262 -5.36 3.95 -1.00
CA PHE A 262 -6.07 2.73 -1.35
C PHE A 262 -5.15 1.50 -1.49
N ILE A 263 -3.98 1.67 -2.10
CA ILE A 263 -3.08 0.54 -2.40
C ILE A 263 -2.05 0.25 -1.31
N TYR A 264 -1.88 1.15 -0.33
CA TYR A 264 -0.91 0.92 0.74
C TYR A 264 -1.35 -0.28 1.58
N TRP A 265 -0.46 -1.24 1.83
CA TRP A 265 -0.84 -2.47 2.52
C TRP A 265 0.27 -2.92 3.46
N LEU A 266 0.02 -2.84 4.75
CA LEU A 266 0.90 -3.28 5.84
C LEU A 266 0.01 -3.67 7.04
N PRO A 267 -0.64 -4.85 6.99
CA PRO A 267 -1.55 -5.32 8.03
C PRO A 267 -0.93 -5.26 9.44
N GLY A 268 -1.72 -4.78 10.39
CA GLY A 268 -1.32 -4.60 11.79
C GLY A 268 -0.61 -3.28 12.12
N LEU A 269 -0.26 -2.46 11.13
CA LEU A 269 0.30 -1.12 11.31
C LEU A 269 -0.68 -0.03 10.83
N ASN A 270 -0.21 1.04 10.21
CA ASN A 270 -1.02 2.19 9.78
C ASN A 270 -1.75 2.01 8.43
N ALA A 271 -1.94 0.78 7.94
CA ALA A 271 -2.68 0.54 6.70
C ALA A 271 -4.21 0.50 6.91
N GLY A 272 -4.69 -0.16 7.97
CA GLY A 272 -6.13 -0.39 8.19
C GLY A 272 -6.77 -1.33 7.15
N VAL A 273 -7.97 -1.80 7.42
CA VAL A 273 -8.73 -2.67 6.50
C VAL A 273 -9.36 -1.80 5.41
N PRO A 274 -9.01 -1.97 4.12
CA PRO A 274 -9.56 -1.17 3.04
C PRO A 274 -11.03 -1.51 2.80
N LEU A 275 -11.82 -0.49 2.50
CA LEU A 275 -13.19 -0.67 2.05
C LEU A 275 -13.23 -0.76 0.53
N VAL A 276 -13.25 -1.99 0.02
CA VAL A 276 -13.22 -2.27 -1.41
C VAL A 276 -14.62 -2.62 -1.92
N PRO A 277 -15.24 -1.80 -2.78
CA PRO A 277 -16.54 -2.13 -3.36
C PRO A 277 -16.41 -3.31 -4.35
N LYS A 278 -17.38 -4.22 -4.32
CA LYS A 278 -17.53 -5.30 -5.32
C LYS A 278 -18.86 -5.21 -6.08
N ASP A 279 -19.04 -6.11 -7.04
CA ASP A 279 -20.20 -6.14 -7.92
C ASP A 279 -21.45 -6.79 -7.32
N ASP A 280 -21.27 -7.56 -6.23
CA ASP A 280 -22.35 -8.17 -5.46
C ASP A 280 -21.96 -8.30 -3.98
N ALA A 281 -22.96 -8.47 -3.11
CA ALA A 281 -22.79 -8.49 -1.64
C ALA A 281 -21.98 -9.70 -1.14
N ILE A 282 -22.12 -10.86 -1.80
CA ILE A 282 -21.45 -12.11 -1.40
C ILE A 282 -19.97 -12.03 -1.75
N HIS A 283 -19.63 -11.53 -2.94
CA HIS A 283 -18.25 -11.24 -3.34
C HIS A 283 -17.63 -10.16 -2.44
N GLU A 284 -18.37 -9.11 -2.08
CA GLU A 284 -17.89 -8.10 -1.15
C GLU A 284 -17.58 -8.69 0.23
N ALA A 285 -18.48 -9.50 0.81
CA ALA A 285 -18.30 -10.09 2.13
C ALA A 285 -17.16 -11.11 2.18
N THR A 286 -17.02 -11.96 1.17
CA THR A 286 -15.89 -12.91 1.07
C THR A 286 -14.56 -12.19 0.85
N PHE A 287 -14.54 -11.08 0.10
CA PHE A 287 -13.34 -10.24 -0.04
C PHE A 287 -13.00 -9.55 1.29
N GLN A 288 -14.00 -9.08 2.04
CA GLN A 288 -13.80 -8.56 3.40
C GLN A 288 -13.27 -9.64 4.36
N ALA A 289 -13.77 -10.87 4.28
CA ALA A 289 -13.25 -11.99 5.07
C ALA A 289 -11.77 -12.25 4.77
N HIS A 290 -11.39 -12.24 3.49
CA HIS A 290 -10.02 -12.38 3.04
C HIS A 290 -9.12 -11.26 3.60
N ASP A 291 -9.48 -10.00 3.37
CA ASP A 291 -8.71 -8.83 3.84
C ASP A 291 -8.59 -8.81 5.38
N LEU A 292 -9.66 -9.18 6.08
CA LEU A 292 -9.67 -9.20 7.55
C LEU A 292 -8.73 -10.29 8.09
N THR A 293 -8.67 -11.46 7.46
CA THR A 293 -7.81 -12.56 7.91
C THR A 293 -6.32 -12.23 7.79
N HIS A 294 -5.89 -11.34 6.88
CA HIS A 294 -4.49 -10.87 6.88
C HIS A 294 -4.08 -10.22 8.20
N PHE A 295 -5.00 -9.61 8.95
CA PHE A 295 -4.69 -8.99 10.25
C PHE A 295 -4.54 -10.01 11.39
N LEU A 296 -4.82 -11.29 11.15
CA LEU A 296 -4.44 -12.37 12.06
C LEU A 296 -2.92 -12.57 12.05
N LEU A 297 -2.27 -12.25 10.93
CA LEU A 297 -0.83 -12.30 10.72
C LEU A 297 -0.29 -10.91 10.34
N PRO A 298 -0.18 -9.98 11.31
CA PRO A 298 0.47 -8.70 11.08
C PRO A 298 1.84 -8.87 10.45
N ASP A 299 2.18 -7.99 9.52
CA ASP A 299 3.46 -8.06 8.83
C ASP A 299 4.63 -7.90 9.80
N LEU A 300 5.72 -8.64 9.55
CA LEU A 300 6.96 -8.50 10.31
C LEU A 300 7.54 -7.10 10.13
N LEU A 301 7.98 -6.49 11.23
CA LEU A 301 8.53 -5.15 11.23
C LEU A 301 10.00 -5.16 10.79
N PHE A 302 10.33 -4.41 9.75
CA PHE A 302 11.70 -4.17 9.31
C PHE A 302 12.31 -3.02 10.11
N THR A 303 13.35 -3.30 10.89
CA THR A 303 13.96 -2.36 11.84
C THR A 303 15.16 -1.61 11.27
N GLY A 304 15.44 -1.77 9.97
CA GLY A 304 16.64 -1.23 9.32
C GLY A 304 17.76 -2.25 9.14
N GLU A 305 17.69 -3.42 9.77
CA GLU A 305 18.69 -4.48 9.59
C GLU A 305 18.44 -5.29 8.32
N HIS A 306 19.32 -5.11 7.33
CA HIS A 306 19.23 -5.82 6.06
C HIS A 306 20.21 -6.99 5.99
N THR A 307 19.66 -8.20 5.94
CA THR A 307 20.41 -9.44 5.68
C THR A 307 19.66 -10.30 4.67
N SER A 308 20.33 -11.33 4.14
CA SER A 308 19.70 -12.29 3.21
C SER A 308 18.63 -13.10 3.94
N LEU A 309 18.88 -13.51 5.19
CA LEU A 309 17.88 -14.17 6.02
C LEU A 309 16.66 -13.28 6.25
N ASN A 310 16.85 -12.01 6.63
CA ASN A 310 15.73 -11.09 6.88
C ASN A 310 14.86 -10.88 5.65
N ARG A 311 15.49 -10.75 4.48
CA ARG A 311 14.77 -10.68 3.19
C ARG A 311 13.93 -11.93 2.96
N ARG A 312 14.54 -13.10 3.11
CA ARG A 312 13.86 -14.39 2.88
C ARG A 312 12.69 -14.59 3.83
N LEU A 313 12.90 -14.35 5.13
CA LEU A 313 11.87 -14.49 6.15
C LEU A 313 10.70 -13.52 5.96
N TYR A 314 10.98 -12.25 5.66
CA TYR A 314 9.92 -11.27 5.40
C TYR A 314 9.02 -11.70 4.25
N ILE A 315 9.63 -12.16 3.14
CA ILE A 315 8.87 -12.62 1.98
C ILE A 315 8.10 -13.90 2.29
N ILE A 316 8.72 -14.90 2.93
CA ILE A 316 8.05 -16.14 3.33
C ILE A 316 6.85 -15.84 4.22
N TYR A 317 7.02 -14.99 5.24
CA TYR A 317 5.94 -14.64 6.17
C TYR A 317 4.75 -13.98 5.47
N ARG A 318 5.01 -13.04 4.56
CA ARG A 318 3.99 -12.38 3.73
C ARG A 318 3.27 -13.36 2.80
N MET A 319 3.99 -14.27 2.16
CA MET A 319 3.39 -15.30 1.31
C MET A 319 2.60 -16.33 2.13
N LEU A 320 3.02 -16.64 3.36
CA LEU A 320 2.24 -17.45 4.30
C LEU A 320 0.92 -16.75 4.68
N SER A 321 0.94 -15.43 4.89
CA SER A 321 -0.28 -14.65 5.13
C SER A 321 -1.29 -14.85 3.99
N GLU A 322 -0.87 -14.71 2.73
CA GLU A 322 -1.72 -14.97 1.55
C GLU A 322 -2.19 -16.43 1.45
N ALA A 323 -1.29 -17.40 1.67
CA ALA A 323 -1.66 -18.81 1.63
C ALA A 323 -2.72 -19.16 2.69
N ILE A 324 -2.63 -18.55 3.87
CA ILE A 324 -3.57 -18.75 4.97
C ILE A 324 -4.91 -18.07 4.69
N THR A 325 -4.91 -16.83 4.18
CA THR A 325 -6.14 -16.10 3.86
C THR A 325 -6.93 -16.80 2.77
N LEU A 326 -6.29 -17.31 1.72
CA LEU A 326 -6.96 -18.06 0.66
C LEU A 326 -7.64 -19.33 1.17
N VAL A 327 -6.95 -20.16 1.95
CA VAL A 327 -7.56 -21.41 2.46
C VAL A 327 -8.68 -21.08 3.46
N PHE A 328 -8.48 -20.09 4.32
CA PHE A 328 -9.51 -19.71 5.29
C PHE A 328 -10.74 -19.07 4.61
N ALA A 329 -10.54 -17.97 3.87
CA ALA A 329 -11.63 -17.14 3.36
C ALA A 329 -12.26 -17.72 2.08
N ASP A 330 -11.45 -18.28 1.18
CA ASP A 330 -11.93 -18.73 -0.13
C ASP A 330 -12.23 -20.23 -0.22
N MET A 331 -11.81 -21.04 0.76
CA MET A 331 -12.23 -22.44 0.90
C MET A 331 -13.19 -22.63 2.08
N LEU A 332 -12.71 -22.50 3.33
CA LEU A 332 -13.48 -22.86 4.52
C LEU A 332 -14.70 -21.95 4.74
N PHE A 333 -14.49 -20.63 4.72
CA PHE A 333 -15.57 -19.67 4.95
C PHE A 333 -16.62 -19.73 3.82
N VAL A 334 -16.18 -19.85 2.56
CA VAL A 334 -17.07 -20.08 1.42
C VAL A 334 -17.90 -21.36 1.60
N GLU A 335 -17.27 -22.47 2.00
CA GLU A 335 -17.99 -23.73 2.24
C GLU A 335 -18.98 -23.61 3.41
N ALA A 336 -18.62 -22.87 4.46
CA ALA A 336 -19.51 -22.59 5.58
C ALA A 336 -20.74 -21.77 5.14
N LEU A 337 -20.56 -20.76 4.28
CA LEU A 337 -21.68 -20.01 3.70
C LEU A 337 -22.58 -20.91 2.84
N ARG A 338 -21.99 -21.76 2.00
CA ARG A 338 -22.73 -22.72 1.16
C ARG A 338 -23.54 -23.70 2.01
N ARG A 339 -22.96 -24.28 3.06
CA ARG A 339 -23.66 -25.18 3.99
C ARG A 339 -24.68 -24.46 4.87
N GLY A 340 -24.49 -23.17 5.10
CA GLY A 340 -25.48 -22.26 5.70
C GLY A 340 -26.69 -21.98 4.80
N GLY A 341 -26.74 -22.52 3.57
CA GLY A 341 -27.86 -22.38 2.64
C GLY A 341 -27.73 -21.22 1.65
N LEU A 342 -26.57 -20.56 1.57
CA LEU A 342 -26.36 -19.47 0.63
C LEU A 342 -26.13 -19.99 -0.80
N GLU A 343 -27.04 -19.65 -1.71
CA GLU A 343 -26.93 -19.98 -3.14
C GLU A 343 -26.05 -18.95 -3.87
N TYR A 344 -24.95 -19.41 -4.44
CA TYR A 344 -24.03 -18.59 -5.24
C TYR A 344 -23.23 -19.47 -6.21
N ASP A 345 -22.75 -18.89 -7.31
CA ASP A 345 -21.89 -19.59 -8.27
C ASP A 345 -20.45 -19.66 -7.75
N TRP A 346 -20.22 -20.61 -6.85
CA TRP A 346 -18.91 -20.85 -6.22
C TRP A 346 -17.86 -21.35 -7.21
N ALA A 347 -18.25 -21.90 -8.36
CA ALA A 347 -17.32 -22.44 -9.36
C ALA A 347 -16.43 -21.36 -10.00
N LYS A 348 -16.85 -20.09 -9.99
CA LYS A 348 -16.03 -18.94 -10.44
C LYS A 348 -14.80 -18.70 -9.55
N ARG A 349 -14.85 -19.10 -8.28
CA ARG A 349 -13.71 -19.08 -7.35
C ARG A 349 -12.94 -20.38 -7.51
N LYS A 350 -12.22 -20.56 -8.62
CA LYS A 350 -11.51 -21.81 -9.00
C LYS A 350 -10.81 -22.61 -7.88
N ILE A 351 -10.47 -21.97 -6.75
CA ILE A 351 -9.99 -22.60 -5.51
C ILE A 351 -11.04 -23.43 -4.74
N TRP A 352 -12.34 -23.09 -4.79
CA TRP A 352 -13.40 -23.87 -4.14
C TRP A 352 -13.67 -25.21 -4.83
N PRO A 353 -13.77 -25.30 -6.18
CA PRO A 353 -13.80 -26.60 -6.87
C PRO A 353 -12.61 -27.49 -6.53
N LEU A 354 -11.39 -26.91 -6.45
CA LEU A 354 -10.20 -27.62 -5.99
C LEU A 354 -10.41 -28.21 -4.58
N PHE A 355 -10.84 -27.38 -3.62
CA PHE A 355 -11.11 -27.81 -2.25
C PHE A 355 -12.14 -28.95 -2.18
N ARG A 356 -13.27 -28.81 -2.88
CA ARG A 356 -14.31 -29.86 -2.97
C ARG A 356 -13.72 -31.18 -3.44
N ASP A 357 -12.90 -31.14 -4.48
CA ASP A 357 -12.31 -32.32 -5.11
C ASP A 357 -11.15 -32.93 -4.29
N CYS A 358 -10.65 -32.23 -3.25
CA CYS A 358 -9.77 -32.83 -2.24
C CYS A 358 -10.50 -33.81 -1.30
N GLY A 359 -11.84 -33.80 -1.27
CA GLY A 359 -12.63 -34.75 -0.48
C GLY A 359 -12.56 -34.58 1.03
N LEU A 360 -12.09 -33.43 1.51
CA LEU A 360 -11.96 -33.15 2.93
C LEU A 360 -13.24 -32.50 3.47
N ASP A 361 -13.75 -33.01 4.60
CA ASP A 361 -14.89 -32.43 5.29
C ASP A 361 -14.45 -31.68 6.57
N PRO A 362 -14.39 -30.33 6.54
CA PRO A 362 -14.02 -29.53 7.70
C PRO A 362 -15.17 -29.36 8.71
N PHE A 363 -16.42 -29.63 8.33
CA PHE A 363 -17.61 -29.34 9.15
C PHE A 363 -18.43 -30.60 9.41
N PRO A 364 -17.93 -31.54 10.24
CA PRO A 364 -18.71 -32.70 10.67
C PRO A 364 -20.00 -32.29 11.41
N GLU A 365 -20.99 -33.19 11.45
CA GLU A 365 -22.27 -32.94 12.13
C GLU A 365 -22.10 -32.59 13.61
N THR A 366 -21.14 -33.25 14.28
CA THR A 366 -20.65 -32.87 15.61
C THR A 366 -19.64 -31.74 15.45
N ALA A 367 -19.94 -30.54 15.94
CA ALA A 367 -19.00 -29.42 15.86
C ALA A 367 -17.74 -29.70 16.70
N GLU A 368 -16.69 -30.23 16.06
CA GLU A 368 -15.41 -30.58 16.68
C GLU A 368 -14.31 -29.65 16.17
N PRO A 369 -13.89 -28.65 16.98
CA PRO A 369 -12.85 -27.69 16.59
C PRO A 369 -11.54 -28.34 16.15
N GLN A 370 -11.16 -29.46 16.78
CA GLN A 370 -9.94 -30.20 16.44
C GLN A 370 -10.00 -30.81 15.03
N ARG A 371 -11.18 -31.28 14.60
CA ARG A 371 -11.35 -31.81 13.24
C ARG A 371 -11.27 -30.71 12.20
N THR A 372 -11.94 -29.58 12.47
CA THR A 372 -11.89 -28.38 11.61
C THR A 372 -10.44 -27.90 11.44
N LEU A 373 -9.71 -27.77 12.55
CA LEU A 373 -8.31 -27.36 12.55
C LEU A 373 -7.40 -28.36 11.83
N SER A 374 -7.62 -29.66 12.00
CA SER A 374 -6.86 -30.70 11.32
C SER A 374 -7.03 -30.63 9.80
N VAL A 375 -8.27 -30.49 9.32
CA VAL A 375 -8.55 -30.33 7.88
C VAL A 375 -7.93 -29.03 7.36
N PHE A 376 -8.05 -27.96 8.14
CA PHE A 376 -7.45 -26.68 7.78
C PHE A 376 -5.92 -26.79 7.64
N ARG A 377 -5.25 -27.45 8.59
CA ARG A 377 -3.80 -27.71 8.51
C ARG A 377 -3.43 -28.46 7.25
N THR A 378 -4.12 -29.55 6.92
CA THR A 378 -3.84 -30.35 5.73
C THR A 378 -3.98 -29.53 4.44
N LEU A 379 -5.02 -28.70 4.32
CA LEU A 379 -5.21 -27.81 3.19
C LEU A 379 -4.13 -26.72 3.12
N LEU A 380 -3.77 -26.14 4.27
CA LEU A 380 -2.71 -25.14 4.35
C LEU A 380 -1.36 -25.72 3.93
N GLU A 381 -0.99 -26.92 4.38
CA GLU A 381 0.26 -27.56 3.96
C GLU A 381 0.31 -27.76 2.44
N ALA A 382 -0.79 -28.20 1.82
CA ALA A 382 -0.88 -28.32 0.37
C ALA A 382 -0.76 -26.96 -0.33
N ASN A 383 -1.45 -25.94 0.19
CA ASN A 383 -1.41 -24.61 -0.40
C ASN A 383 -0.05 -23.91 -0.23
N VAL A 384 0.61 -24.08 0.92
CA VAL A 384 1.94 -23.53 1.20
C VAL A 384 2.97 -24.20 0.30
N ALA A 385 2.93 -25.53 0.15
CA ALA A 385 3.80 -26.24 -0.79
C ALA A 385 3.64 -25.70 -2.22
N TYR A 386 2.41 -25.46 -2.68
CA TYR A 386 2.21 -24.94 -4.02
C TYR A 386 2.61 -23.46 -4.15
N CYS A 387 2.08 -22.59 -3.29
CA CYS A 387 2.25 -21.14 -3.38
C CYS A 387 3.70 -20.70 -3.15
N LEU A 388 4.39 -21.31 -2.17
CA LEU A 388 5.75 -20.91 -1.79
C LEU A 388 6.83 -21.79 -2.44
N LEU A 389 6.54 -23.07 -2.73
CA LEU A 389 7.51 -24.03 -3.26
C LEU A 389 7.24 -24.44 -4.73
N GLY A 390 6.09 -24.07 -5.29
CA GLY A 390 5.67 -24.52 -6.62
C GLY A 390 5.30 -26.01 -6.69
N ASP A 391 5.16 -26.68 -5.55
CA ASP A 391 4.92 -28.12 -5.44
C ASP A 391 3.42 -28.42 -5.29
N ASP A 392 2.82 -29.03 -6.31
CA ASP A 392 1.42 -29.42 -6.32
C ASP A 392 1.18 -30.90 -5.90
N THR A 393 2.23 -31.61 -5.45
CA THR A 393 2.15 -33.05 -5.10
C THR A 393 1.12 -33.31 -4.01
N LYS A 394 1.10 -32.51 -2.94
CA LYS A 394 0.12 -32.66 -1.84
C LYS A 394 -1.32 -32.51 -2.32
N TYR A 395 -1.62 -31.60 -3.26
CA TYR A 395 -2.96 -31.50 -3.84
C TYR A 395 -3.32 -32.73 -4.66
N ARG A 396 -2.38 -33.24 -5.48
CA ARG A 396 -2.61 -34.45 -6.28
C ARG A 396 -2.85 -35.67 -5.40
N GLU A 397 -2.13 -35.81 -4.30
CA GLU A 397 -2.34 -36.90 -3.33
C GLU A 397 -3.75 -36.84 -2.71
N LEU A 398 -4.17 -35.67 -2.24
CA LEU A 398 -5.51 -35.46 -1.68
C LEU A 398 -6.60 -35.81 -2.70
N MET A 399 -6.49 -35.30 -3.92
CA MET A 399 -7.47 -35.54 -4.98
C MET A 399 -7.43 -36.99 -5.49
N SER A 400 -6.25 -37.61 -5.61
CA SER A 400 -6.09 -39.03 -5.96
C SER A 400 -6.83 -39.92 -4.97
N ASN A 401 -6.68 -39.67 -3.68
CA ASN A 401 -7.34 -40.43 -2.63
C ASN A 401 -8.88 -40.30 -2.68
N HIS A 402 -9.39 -39.16 -3.14
CA HIS A 402 -10.83 -38.90 -3.21
C HIS A 402 -11.47 -39.33 -4.54
N LEU A 403 -10.85 -38.97 -5.66
CA LEU A 403 -11.36 -39.16 -7.01
C LEU A 403 -10.95 -40.49 -7.65
N GLY A 404 -9.97 -41.20 -7.07
CA GLY A 404 -9.41 -42.42 -7.65
C GLY A 404 -8.53 -42.18 -8.89
N THR A 405 -8.12 -40.94 -9.15
CA THR A 405 -7.22 -40.57 -10.25
C THR A 405 -5.77 -40.84 -9.88
N PRO A 406 -4.89 -41.30 -10.80
CA PRO A 406 -3.47 -41.44 -10.49
C PRO A 406 -2.82 -40.12 -10.07
N VAL A 407 -1.97 -40.14 -9.04
CA VAL A 407 -1.23 -38.95 -8.54
C VAL A 407 -0.45 -38.23 -9.65
N ALA A 408 0.04 -38.97 -10.67
CA ALA A 408 0.80 -38.39 -11.78
C ALA A 408 -0.03 -37.47 -12.70
N GLU A 409 -1.35 -37.63 -12.74
CA GLU A 409 -2.23 -36.82 -13.58
C GLU A 409 -2.59 -35.52 -12.86
N VAL A 410 -2.75 -34.42 -13.62
CA VAL A 410 -3.23 -33.13 -13.06
C VAL A 410 -4.75 -33.13 -13.18
N PRO A 411 -5.51 -33.15 -12.07
CA PRO A 411 -6.96 -33.05 -12.17
C PRO A 411 -7.40 -31.69 -12.75
N PRO A 412 -8.51 -31.61 -13.50
CA PRO A 412 -8.97 -30.35 -14.11
C PRO A 412 -9.14 -29.19 -13.13
N ALA A 413 -9.72 -29.44 -11.94
CA ALA A 413 -9.89 -28.40 -10.92
C ALA A 413 -8.56 -27.85 -10.39
N LEU A 414 -7.51 -28.69 -10.32
CA LEU A 414 -6.17 -28.25 -9.97
C LEU A 414 -5.57 -27.40 -11.09
N GLN A 415 -5.74 -27.78 -12.35
CA GLN A 415 -5.25 -26.97 -13.47
C GLN A 415 -5.94 -25.59 -13.53
N ASP A 416 -7.27 -25.55 -13.39
CA ASP A 416 -8.06 -24.31 -13.32
C ASP A 416 -7.62 -23.39 -12.17
N PHE A 417 -7.29 -23.97 -11.00
CA PHE A 417 -6.73 -23.25 -9.88
C PHE A 417 -5.36 -22.67 -10.23
N LYS A 418 -4.46 -23.46 -10.81
CA LYS A 418 -3.11 -23.02 -11.19
C LYS A 418 -3.17 -21.88 -12.20
N ASP A 419 -4.00 -22.02 -13.24
CA ASP A 419 -4.18 -20.98 -14.27
C ASP A 419 -4.74 -19.68 -13.70
N LYS A 420 -5.59 -19.76 -12.68
CA LYS A 420 -6.13 -18.56 -12.03
C LYS A 420 -5.17 -17.95 -11.01
N TYR A 421 -4.59 -18.73 -10.11
CA TYR A 421 -3.92 -18.23 -8.89
C TYR A 421 -2.40 -18.13 -9.02
N MET A 422 -1.76 -18.85 -9.93
CA MET A 422 -0.31 -18.72 -10.16
C MET A 422 0.11 -17.27 -10.48
N PRO A 423 -0.60 -16.51 -11.34
CA PRO A 423 -0.30 -15.09 -11.55
C PRO A 423 -0.32 -14.25 -10.28
N PHE A 424 -1.28 -14.50 -9.38
CA PHE A 424 -1.39 -13.80 -8.09
C PHE A 424 -0.16 -14.08 -7.22
N PHE A 425 0.22 -15.35 -7.06
CA PHE A 425 1.38 -15.72 -6.26
C PHE A 425 2.69 -15.12 -6.78
N VAL A 426 2.88 -15.08 -8.10
CA VAL A 426 4.07 -14.47 -8.72
C VAL A 426 4.12 -12.97 -8.47
N GLU A 427 3.00 -12.28 -8.64
CA GLU A 427 2.92 -10.82 -8.45
C GLU A 427 3.00 -10.42 -6.98
N ASP A 428 2.38 -11.17 -6.07
CA ASP A 428 2.47 -10.91 -4.63
C ASP A 428 3.90 -11.10 -4.12
N PHE A 429 4.61 -12.09 -4.67
CA PHE A 429 6.05 -12.24 -4.41
C PHE A 429 6.83 -11.01 -4.90
N ARG A 430 6.63 -10.61 -6.16
CA ARG A 430 7.32 -9.44 -6.76
C ARG A 430 7.06 -8.17 -5.96
N TRP A 431 5.79 -7.93 -5.65
CA TRP A 431 5.33 -6.81 -4.84
C TRP A 431 5.97 -6.82 -3.45
N THR A 432 5.96 -7.97 -2.76
CA THR A 432 6.57 -8.11 -1.43
C THR A 432 8.08 -7.89 -1.47
N SER A 433 8.77 -8.45 -2.47
CA SER A 433 10.22 -8.25 -2.64
C SER A 433 10.55 -6.79 -2.93
N GLN A 434 9.73 -6.07 -3.70
CA GLN A 434 9.93 -4.65 -3.98
C GLN A 434 9.70 -3.80 -2.74
N ASN A 435 8.68 -4.09 -1.93
CA ASN A 435 8.45 -3.39 -0.66
C ASN A 435 9.66 -3.57 0.27
N TYR A 436 10.17 -4.80 0.41
CA TYR A 436 11.37 -5.05 1.21
C TYR A 436 12.59 -4.30 0.66
N ALA A 437 12.81 -4.31 -0.65
CA ALA A 437 13.91 -3.57 -1.29
C ALA A 437 13.82 -2.06 -1.00
N CYS A 438 12.62 -1.48 -1.12
CA CYS A 438 12.38 -0.07 -0.80
C CYS A 438 12.70 0.25 0.68
N MET A 439 12.31 -0.62 1.61
CA MET A 439 12.65 -0.44 3.03
C MET A 439 14.16 -0.59 3.27
N ALA A 440 14.81 -1.54 2.60
CA ALA A 440 16.26 -1.77 2.71
C ALA A 440 17.08 -0.60 2.15
N GLU A 441 16.68 -0.01 1.02
CA GLU A 441 17.29 1.22 0.47
C GLU A 441 17.21 2.40 1.46
N LYS A 442 16.19 2.39 2.33
CA LYS A 442 15.95 3.39 3.38
C LYS A 442 16.30 2.87 4.78
N ALA A 443 17.21 1.89 4.90
CA ALA A 443 17.55 1.23 6.16
C ALA A 443 17.84 2.20 7.33
N SER A 444 18.58 3.28 7.08
CA SER A 444 18.88 4.29 8.11
C SER A 444 17.63 5.06 8.59
N GLU A 445 16.68 5.34 7.69
CA GLU A 445 15.38 5.92 8.07
C GLU A 445 14.55 4.92 8.88
N MET A 446 14.56 3.65 8.47
CA MET A 446 13.86 2.56 9.16
C MET A 446 14.40 2.31 10.57
N CYS A 447 15.72 2.40 10.77
CA CYS A 447 16.35 2.32 12.09
C CYS A 447 15.88 3.46 13.01
N ARG A 448 15.86 4.70 12.50
CA ARG A 448 15.32 5.85 13.26
C ARG A 448 13.83 5.67 13.56
N TRP A 449 13.04 5.21 12.59
CA TRP A 449 11.63 4.92 12.81
C TRP A 449 11.44 3.89 13.92
N TRP A 450 12.21 2.80 13.91
CA TRP A 450 12.11 1.78 14.94
C TRP A 450 12.42 2.31 16.33
N GLN A 451 13.41 3.21 16.47
CA GLN A 451 13.70 3.89 17.73
C GLN A 451 12.49 4.70 18.27
N LEU A 452 11.67 5.27 17.38
CA LEU A 452 10.43 5.97 17.74
C LEU A 452 9.26 5.00 17.99
N ALA A 453 9.15 3.92 17.22
CA ALA A 453 8.03 2.98 17.27
C ALA A 453 8.15 1.94 18.41
N ALA A 454 9.36 1.50 18.78
CA ALA A 454 9.57 0.49 19.82
C ALA A 454 9.03 0.89 21.20
N PRO A 455 9.19 2.15 21.69
CA PRO A 455 8.53 2.59 22.91
C PRO A 455 7.00 2.48 22.86
N LEU A 456 6.37 2.82 21.73
CA LEU A 456 4.93 2.66 21.55
C LEU A 456 4.53 1.18 21.58
N ARG A 457 5.28 0.29 20.91
CA ARG A 457 5.06 -1.15 20.97
C ARG A 457 5.04 -1.67 22.42
N ARG A 458 5.99 -1.21 23.25
CA ARG A 458 6.07 -1.52 24.70
C ARG A 458 4.89 -0.98 25.48
N ILE A 459 4.45 0.24 25.19
CA ILE A 459 3.27 0.84 25.81
C ILE A 459 2.04 -0.03 25.53
N LEU A 460 1.90 -0.51 24.29
CA LEU A 460 0.79 -1.35 23.85
C LEU A 460 0.86 -2.81 24.33
N GLY A 461 1.93 -3.23 25.01
CA GLY A 461 2.12 -4.61 25.45
C GLY A 461 2.28 -5.61 24.31
N GLN A 462 2.78 -5.16 23.15
CA GLN A 462 2.85 -5.96 21.91
C GLN A 462 4.16 -6.76 21.77
N GLU A 463 5.00 -6.81 22.81
CA GLU A 463 6.24 -7.62 22.83
C GLU A 463 5.97 -9.07 23.23
N GLU A 464 5.04 -9.29 24.16
CA GLU A 464 4.72 -10.59 24.76
C GLU A 464 3.30 -11.03 24.42
N ALA A 465 2.94 -11.02 23.13
CA ALA A 465 1.64 -11.53 22.72
C ALA A 465 1.54 -13.02 23.08
N GLY A 466 0.59 -13.34 23.97
CA GLY A 466 0.21 -14.72 24.30
C GLY A 466 -0.32 -15.47 23.07
N PRO A 467 -0.56 -16.79 23.20
CA PRO A 467 -1.11 -17.60 22.11
C PRO A 467 -2.36 -16.96 21.48
N GLY A 468 -2.41 -16.85 20.15
CA GLY A 468 -3.56 -16.28 19.43
C GLY A 468 -3.67 -14.75 19.45
N ALA A 469 -2.84 -14.05 20.23
CA ALA A 469 -2.77 -12.59 20.15
C ALA A 469 -1.94 -12.18 18.93
N SER A 470 -2.39 -11.20 18.14
CA SER A 470 -1.69 -10.72 16.94
C SER A 470 -0.60 -9.68 17.27
N GLY A 471 0.24 -9.94 18.27
CA GLY A 471 1.40 -9.10 18.58
C GLY A 471 2.26 -8.78 17.37
N LEU A 472 2.74 -7.53 17.27
CA LEU A 472 3.70 -7.11 16.26
C LEU A 472 5.08 -7.69 16.57
N GLN A 473 5.74 -8.27 15.58
CA GLN A 473 7.08 -8.86 15.72
C GLN A 473 8.05 -8.24 14.72
N THR A 474 9.31 -8.09 15.11
CA THR A 474 10.37 -7.76 14.15
C THR A 474 10.78 -9.00 13.36
N ILE A 475 11.45 -8.79 12.22
CA ILE A 475 11.99 -9.92 11.44
C ILE A 475 13.02 -10.72 12.24
N ALA A 476 13.88 -10.04 12.99
CA ALA A 476 14.89 -10.68 13.84
C ALA A 476 14.27 -11.54 14.95
N GLU A 477 13.26 -11.01 15.67
CA GLU A 477 12.54 -11.78 16.70
C GLU A 477 11.85 -13.02 16.12
N PHE A 478 11.35 -12.93 14.89
CA PHE A 478 10.75 -14.08 14.22
C PHE A 478 11.82 -15.09 13.79
N ALA A 479 12.97 -14.63 13.29
CA ALA A 479 14.11 -15.48 12.95
C ALA A 479 14.59 -16.31 14.16
N ASP A 480 14.64 -15.69 15.35
CA ASP A 480 15.01 -16.36 16.60
C ASP A 480 14.02 -17.48 16.97
N LYS A 481 12.71 -17.22 16.81
CA LYS A 481 11.64 -18.21 17.10
C LYS A 481 11.67 -19.42 16.18
N VAL A 482 12.02 -19.23 14.91
CA VAL A 482 12.14 -20.34 13.96
C VAL A 482 13.54 -20.96 13.95
N HIS A 483 14.44 -20.49 14.84
CA HIS A 483 15.84 -20.90 14.93
C HIS A 483 16.58 -20.86 13.58
N ALA A 484 16.27 -19.85 12.76
CA ALA A 484 16.84 -19.72 11.43
C ALA A 484 18.17 -18.97 11.47
N THR A 485 19.09 -19.39 10.60
CA THR A 485 20.38 -18.73 10.39
C THR A 485 20.57 -18.44 8.90
N GLU A 486 21.60 -17.68 8.54
CA GLU A 486 21.92 -17.41 7.13
C GLU A 486 22.11 -18.68 6.30
N THR A 487 22.54 -19.79 6.93
CA THR A 487 22.76 -21.07 6.25
C THR A 487 21.53 -21.96 6.16
N THR A 488 20.40 -21.60 6.79
CA THR A 488 19.15 -22.36 6.64
C THR A 488 18.71 -22.32 5.17
N ASP A 489 18.44 -23.48 4.59
CA ASP A 489 17.95 -23.57 3.21
C ASP A 489 16.49 -23.09 3.11
N GLY A 490 16.09 -22.60 1.94
CA GLY A 490 14.76 -21.99 1.78
C GLY A 490 13.60 -22.95 2.02
N HIS A 491 13.75 -24.23 1.70
CA HIS A 491 12.68 -25.22 1.92
C HIS A 491 12.45 -25.44 3.41
N SER A 492 13.51 -25.70 4.18
CA SER A 492 13.45 -25.82 5.64
C SER A 492 12.95 -24.53 6.29
N LEU A 493 13.35 -23.36 5.77
CA LEU A 493 12.92 -22.06 6.28
C LEU A 493 11.40 -21.84 6.11
N VAL A 494 10.84 -22.22 4.95
CA VAL A 494 9.38 -22.14 4.69
C VAL A 494 8.60 -22.97 5.71
N TRP A 495 9.01 -24.22 5.92
CA TRP A 495 8.30 -25.10 6.85
C TRP A 495 8.50 -24.70 8.31
N ALA A 496 9.67 -24.24 8.72
CA ALA A 496 9.90 -23.71 10.05
C ALA A 496 9.02 -22.48 10.34
N ALA A 497 8.93 -21.56 9.36
CA ALA A 497 8.03 -20.40 9.46
C ALA A 497 6.55 -20.82 9.50
N PHE A 498 6.14 -21.79 8.66
CA PHE A 498 4.78 -22.33 8.68
C PHE A 498 4.40 -22.92 10.04
N GLU A 499 5.24 -23.78 10.61
CA GLU A 499 4.95 -24.42 11.91
C GLU A 499 4.82 -23.38 13.02
N GLU A 500 5.71 -22.39 13.07
CA GLU A 500 5.65 -21.33 14.08
C GLU A 500 4.40 -20.46 13.91
N VAL A 501 4.08 -20.04 12.68
CA VAL A 501 2.87 -19.28 12.38
C VAL A 501 1.61 -20.07 12.74
N PHE A 502 1.55 -21.34 12.33
CA PHE A 502 0.40 -22.19 12.58
C PHE A 502 0.19 -22.37 14.08
N ARG A 503 1.25 -22.72 14.81
CA ARG A 503 1.20 -22.93 16.27
C ARG A 503 0.87 -21.68 17.06
N SER A 504 1.46 -20.54 16.71
CA SER A 504 1.37 -19.31 17.53
C SER A 504 0.18 -18.41 17.19
N ARG A 505 -0.28 -18.41 15.93
CA ARG A 505 -1.33 -17.49 15.45
C ARG A 505 -2.59 -18.21 15.01
N VAL A 506 -2.46 -19.30 14.27
CA VAL A 506 -3.59 -19.96 13.61
C VAL A 506 -4.31 -20.94 14.53
N ALA A 507 -3.62 -21.94 15.06
CA ALA A 507 -4.24 -22.97 15.90
C ALA A 507 -5.02 -22.40 17.11
N PRO A 508 -4.49 -21.40 17.85
CA PRO A 508 -5.20 -20.87 19.03
C PRO A 508 -6.59 -20.31 18.69
N VAL A 509 -6.76 -19.62 17.55
CA VAL A 509 -8.07 -19.02 17.21
C VAL A 509 -9.15 -20.05 16.86
N PHE A 510 -8.77 -21.28 16.50
CA PHE A 510 -9.72 -22.38 16.32
C PHE A 510 -9.99 -23.15 17.61
N LEU A 511 -9.02 -23.24 18.50
CA LEU A 511 -9.11 -24.07 19.72
C LEU A 511 -9.74 -23.31 20.89
N ASP A 512 -9.51 -22.00 20.97
CA ASP A 512 -9.95 -21.17 22.09
C ASP A 512 -11.19 -20.36 21.69
N SER A 513 -12.25 -20.45 22.49
CA SER A 513 -13.40 -19.57 22.34
C SER A 513 -12.97 -18.13 22.61
N THR A 514 -13.05 -17.26 21.61
CA THR A 514 -12.68 -15.85 21.75
C THR A 514 -13.93 -15.00 21.83
N HIS A 515 -14.06 -14.20 22.90
CA HIS A 515 -15.12 -13.21 23.01
C HIS A 515 -14.63 -11.86 22.52
N LEU A 516 -15.50 -11.13 21.84
CA LEU A 516 -15.19 -9.78 21.40
C LEU A 516 -15.04 -8.85 22.61
N GLU A 517 -13.98 -8.06 22.61
CA GLU A 517 -13.79 -6.97 23.55
C GLU A 517 -14.98 -6.01 23.47
N THR A 518 -15.52 -5.69 24.64
CA THR A 518 -16.67 -4.80 24.77
C THR A 518 -16.24 -3.40 25.22
N ASP A 519 -15.03 -3.28 25.76
CA ASP A 519 -14.42 -2.03 26.15
C ASP A 519 -13.86 -1.27 24.94
N GLN A 520 -14.68 -0.36 24.42
CA GLN A 520 -14.38 0.44 23.23
C GLN A 520 -13.08 1.25 23.38
N ALA A 521 -12.80 1.74 24.59
CA ALA A 521 -11.60 2.53 24.87
C ALA A 521 -10.32 1.69 24.76
N LYS A 522 -10.38 0.38 25.08
CA LYS A 522 -9.26 -0.55 24.88
C LYS A 522 -9.03 -0.88 23.41
N MET A 523 -10.11 -1.14 22.68
CA MET A 523 -10.03 -1.36 21.23
C MET A 523 -9.40 -0.14 20.53
N LEU A 524 -9.83 1.07 20.92
CA LEU A 524 -9.31 2.32 20.39
C LEU A 524 -7.84 2.51 20.73
N PHE A 525 -7.44 2.24 21.98
CA PHE A 525 -6.05 2.35 22.44
C PHE A 525 -5.10 1.52 21.57
N THR A 526 -5.42 0.25 21.31
CA THR A 526 -4.56 -0.61 20.50
C THR A 526 -4.56 -0.20 19.02
N ALA A 527 -5.75 0.05 18.44
CA ALA A 527 -5.86 0.44 17.03
C ALA A 527 -5.12 1.75 16.74
N PHE A 528 -5.33 2.77 17.57
CA PHE A 528 -4.70 4.07 17.40
C PHE A 528 -3.20 4.04 17.70
N GLY A 529 -2.77 3.27 18.70
CA GLY A 529 -1.34 3.11 18.98
C GLY A 529 -0.57 2.49 17.82
N ARG A 530 -1.09 1.41 17.22
CA ARG A 530 -0.52 0.79 16.02
C ARG A 530 -0.49 1.74 14.84
N TYR A 531 -1.56 2.51 14.65
CA TYR A 531 -1.59 3.57 13.66
C TYR A 531 -0.46 4.60 13.87
N MET A 532 -0.30 5.11 15.10
CA MET A 532 0.75 6.10 15.39
C MET A 532 2.16 5.54 15.31
N MET A 533 2.36 4.24 15.60
CA MET A 533 3.63 3.56 15.32
C MET A 533 4.02 3.69 13.84
N GLY A 534 3.09 3.43 12.93
CA GLY A 534 3.33 3.56 11.49
C GLY A 534 3.54 5.01 11.07
N GLN A 535 2.69 5.93 11.55
CA GLN A 535 2.80 7.35 11.24
C GLN A 535 4.12 8.00 11.70
N SER A 536 4.76 7.44 12.74
CA SER A 536 6.04 7.94 13.25
C SER A 536 7.17 7.86 12.22
N ILE A 537 7.01 7.17 11.09
CA ILE A 537 7.99 7.17 9.98
C ILE A 537 8.23 8.60 9.46
N LEU A 538 7.19 9.45 9.48
CA LEU A 538 7.31 10.84 9.05
C LEU A 538 8.21 11.64 10.00
N LEU A 539 8.09 11.41 11.31
CA LEU A 539 8.93 12.03 12.33
C LEU A 539 10.39 11.57 12.22
N ALA A 540 10.61 10.29 11.87
CA ALA A 540 11.95 9.74 11.63
C ALA A 540 12.61 10.29 10.36
N ARG A 541 11.83 10.58 9.33
CA ARG A 541 12.30 11.21 8.07
C ARG A 541 12.79 12.63 8.32
N PHE A 542 12.08 13.39 9.14
CA PHE A 542 12.40 14.79 9.46
C PHE A 542 12.95 14.93 10.89
N SER A 543 13.72 13.95 11.36
CA SER A 543 14.26 13.91 12.72
C SER A 543 15.26 15.03 13.05
N PHE A 544 15.62 15.87 12.07
CA PHE A 544 16.46 17.05 12.29
C PHE A 544 15.64 18.26 12.76
N LEU A 545 14.30 18.19 12.75
CA LEU A 545 13.42 19.23 13.26
C LEU A 545 13.10 18.99 14.74
N PRO A 546 13.23 20.00 15.62
CA PRO A 546 12.80 19.91 17.02
C PRO A 546 11.33 19.48 17.15
N GLU A 547 10.45 19.96 16.27
CA GLU A 547 9.02 19.67 16.31
C GLU A 547 8.70 18.19 16.07
N SER A 548 9.59 17.47 15.37
CA SER A 548 9.45 16.01 15.21
C SER A 548 9.57 15.28 16.55
N HIS A 549 10.49 15.74 17.41
CA HIS A 549 10.70 15.18 18.74
C HIS A 549 9.58 15.59 19.71
N GLU A 550 9.12 16.84 19.64
CA GLU A 550 8.00 17.33 20.45
C GLU A 550 6.70 16.58 20.13
N CYS A 551 6.40 16.39 18.83
CA CYS A 551 5.25 15.61 18.38
C CYS A 551 5.32 14.17 18.90
N HIS A 552 6.48 13.51 18.77
CA HIS A 552 6.67 12.15 19.28
C HIS A 552 6.53 12.03 20.80
N ALA A 553 7.11 12.98 21.55
CA ALA A 553 7.02 13.02 23.00
C ALA A 553 5.56 13.16 23.47
N GLU A 554 4.75 13.97 22.79
CA GLU A 554 3.34 14.11 23.09
C GLU A 554 2.55 12.82 22.80
N ILE A 555 2.83 12.15 21.68
CA ILE A 555 2.24 10.83 21.38
C ILE A 555 2.56 9.86 22.52
N LEU A 556 3.83 9.75 22.92
CA LEU A 556 4.24 8.84 24.00
C LEU A 556 3.56 9.20 25.33
N ARG A 557 3.48 10.49 25.67
CA ARG A 557 2.85 10.96 26.90
C ARG A 557 1.39 10.54 26.97
N VAL A 558 0.62 10.76 25.90
CA VAL A 558 -0.80 10.39 25.85
C VAL A 558 -0.98 8.87 25.88
N MET A 559 -0.19 8.13 25.10
CA MET A 559 -0.30 6.68 25.05
C MET A 559 0.13 6.02 26.37
N GLN A 560 1.14 6.56 27.05
CA GLN A 560 1.54 6.09 28.39
C GLN A 560 0.45 6.38 29.42
N ALA A 561 -0.15 7.58 29.42
CA ALA A 561 -1.26 7.89 30.31
C ALA A 561 -2.47 6.94 30.09
N ALA A 562 -2.78 6.61 28.83
CA ALA A 562 -3.82 5.63 28.50
C ALA A 562 -3.46 4.22 29.00
N LYS A 563 -2.19 3.81 28.91
CA LYS A 563 -1.71 2.54 29.50
C LYS A 563 -1.89 2.52 31.01
N ASP A 564 -1.48 3.59 31.69
CA ASP A 564 -1.60 3.73 33.15
C ASP A 564 -3.07 3.73 33.59
N ALA A 565 -3.99 4.19 32.73
CA ALA A 565 -5.44 4.08 32.88
C ALA A 565 -6.02 2.70 32.47
N GLY A 566 -5.20 1.65 32.46
CA GLY A 566 -5.63 0.28 32.15
C GLY A 566 -5.75 -0.02 30.65
N GLY A 567 -4.98 0.69 29.81
CA GLY A 567 -5.00 0.55 28.35
C GLY A 567 -6.24 1.15 27.71
N ARG A 568 -6.81 2.21 28.30
CA ARG A 568 -8.04 2.86 27.84
C ARG A 568 -7.70 4.23 27.25
N LEU A 569 -8.03 4.43 25.97
CA LEU A 569 -7.85 5.70 25.28
C LEU A 569 -9.21 6.35 25.03
N GLU A 570 -9.38 7.57 25.53
CA GLU A 570 -10.58 8.36 25.27
C GLU A 570 -10.51 9.02 23.89
N GLN A 571 -11.67 9.18 23.24
CA GLN A 571 -11.76 9.72 21.89
C GLN A 571 -11.20 11.15 21.79
N GLU A 572 -11.42 11.99 22.80
CA GLU A 572 -10.90 13.35 22.84
C GLU A 572 -9.36 13.38 22.86
N ALA A 573 -8.74 12.51 23.65
CA ALA A 573 -7.28 12.40 23.72
C ALA A 573 -6.70 11.92 22.38
N MET A 574 -7.34 10.92 21.74
CA MET A 574 -6.98 10.47 20.39
C MET A 574 -7.07 11.62 19.38
N MET A 575 -8.16 12.39 19.39
CA MET A 575 -8.34 13.54 18.49
C MET A 575 -7.29 14.63 18.73
N GLY A 576 -6.92 14.89 19.99
CA GLY A 576 -5.84 15.83 20.33
C GLY A 576 -4.49 15.42 19.75
N VAL A 577 -4.11 14.15 19.88
CA VAL A 577 -2.88 13.62 19.27
C VAL A 577 -2.92 13.72 17.74
N ARG A 578 -4.06 13.36 17.13
CA ARG A 578 -4.24 13.42 15.68
C ARG A 578 -4.13 14.87 15.17
N GLN A 579 -4.75 15.83 15.85
CA GLN A 579 -4.67 17.25 15.50
C GLN A 579 -3.26 17.82 15.66
N ASN A 580 -2.52 17.42 16.70
CA ASN A 580 -1.11 17.79 16.86
C ASN A 580 -0.27 17.25 15.68
N PHE A 581 -0.43 15.96 15.35
CA PHE A 581 0.26 15.37 14.20
C PHE A 581 -0.09 16.06 12.87
N GLU A 582 -1.36 16.37 12.63
CA GLU A 582 -1.79 17.11 11.44
C GLU A 582 -1.17 18.52 11.37
N SER A 583 -1.08 19.21 12.50
CA SER A 583 -0.45 20.52 12.61
C SER A 583 1.05 20.44 12.28
N TYR A 584 1.71 19.37 12.72
CA TYR A 584 3.10 19.08 12.33
C TYR A 584 3.21 18.81 10.82
N VAL A 585 2.28 18.06 10.21
CA VAL A 585 2.28 17.85 8.75
C VAL A 585 2.09 19.19 8.00
N ASP A 586 1.22 20.08 8.48
CA ASP A 586 1.03 21.41 7.90
C ASP A 586 2.27 22.30 8.03
N LEU A 587 3.02 22.16 9.13
CA LEU A 587 4.32 22.81 9.30
C LEU A 587 5.32 22.33 8.22
N LEU A 588 5.34 21.04 7.90
CA LEU A 588 6.22 20.50 6.85
C LEU A 588 5.89 21.08 5.47
N VAL A 589 4.60 21.30 5.16
CA VAL A 589 4.18 21.99 3.92
C VAL A 589 4.66 23.44 3.93
N THR A 590 4.45 24.14 5.05
CA THR A 590 4.85 25.54 5.22
C THR A 590 6.36 25.72 5.05
N ARG A 591 7.15 24.77 5.55
CA ARG A 591 8.61 24.70 5.39
C ARG A 591 9.07 24.09 4.06
N GLN A 592 8.14 23.74 3.17
CA GLN A 592 8.42 23.19 1.85
C GLN A 592 9.28 21.92 1.89
N LEU A 593 8.99 21.06 2.87
CA LEU A 593 9.64 19.77 3.05
C LEU A 593 8.82 18.63 2.45
N ILE A 594 7.50 18.84 2.30
CA ILE A 594 6.58 17.94 1.60
C ILE A 594 5.63 18.74 0.70
N SER A 595 5.05 18.09 -0.30
CA SER A 595 4.03 18.68 -1.16
C SER A 595 2.66 18.73 -0.46
N ALA A 596 1.73 19.53 -1.00
CA ALA A 596 0.35 19.52 -0.50
C ALA A 596 -0.36 18.16 -0.72
N ASP A 597 -0.05 17.45 -1.80
CA ASP A 597 -0.56 16.08 -2.04
C ASP A 597 -0.03 15.07 -1.02
N ASP A 598 1.25 15.16 -0.68
CA ASP A 598 1.86 14.37 0.39
C ASP A 598 1.20 14.67 1.72
N ALA A 599 0.97 15.94 2.07
CA ALA A 599 0.32 16.29 3.31
C ALA A 599 -1.11 15.73 3.43
N LEU A 600 -1.91 15.82 2.35
CA LEU A 600 -3.24 15.22 2.31
C LEU A 600 -3.19 13.72 2.60
N THR A 601 -2.22 13.01 1.99
CA THR A 601 -2.04 11.58 2.20
C THR A 601 -1.52 11.29 3.61
N PHE A 602 -0.43 11.94 4.05
CA PHE A 602 0.29 11.63 5.29
C PHE A 602 -0.48 11.97 6.56
N LYS A 603 -1.41 12.92 6.52
CA LYS A 603 -2.37 13.15 7.63
C LYS A 603 -3.24 11.92 7.92
N GLU A 604 -3.45 11.08 6.92
CA GLU A 604 -4.28 9.87 7.01
C GLU A 604 -3.44 8.60 7.02
N VAL A 605 -2.45 8.47 6.13
CA VAL A 605 -1.58 7.29 5.95
C VAL A 605 -0.22 7.75 5.43
N CYS A 606 0.84 7.60 6.22
CA CYS A 606 2.21 7.75 5.74
C CYS A 606 2.83 6.36 5.45
N PRO A 607 3.02 5.97 4.18
CA PRO A 607 3.59 4.68 3.82
C PRO A 607 5.04 4.52 4.30
N LEU A 608 5.40 3.32 4.76
CA LEU A 608 6.78 2.98 5.08
C LEU A 608 7.62 2.71 3.81
N PHE A 609 6.97 2.26 2.74
CA PHE A 609 7.61 2.03 1.44
C PHE A 609 6.79 2.69 0.33
N ASP A 610 7.45 2.91 -0.80
CA ASP A 610 6.83 3.56 -1.96
C ASP A 610 5.78 2.63 -2.59
N PRO A 611 4.70 3.18 -3.18
CA PRO A 611 3.65 2.38 -3.79
C PRO A 611 4.18 1.51 -4.93
N CYS A 612 3.92 0.20 -4.86
CA CYS A 612 4.08 -0.74 -5.96
C CYS A 612 2.71 -1.20 -6.48
N PHE A 613 2.59 -1.35 -7.81
CA PHE A 613 1.37 -1.81 -8.47
C PHE A 613 1.58 -3.20 -9.04
N ALA A 614 0.87 -4.19 -8.49
CA ALA A 614 0.80 -5.54 -9.06
C ALA A 614 -0.16 -5.59 -10.27
N SER A 615 0.17 -6.40 -11.28
CA SER A 615 -0.70 -6.65 -12.43
C SER A 615 -1.10 -8.12 -12.49
N TYR A 616 -2.35 -8.43 -12.13
CA TYR A 616 -2.87 -9.81 -12.06
C TYR A 616 -3.61 -10.27 -13.33
N ASP A 617 -3.83 -9.37 -14.29
CA ASP A 617 -4.68 -9.58 -15.46
C ASP A 617 -3.90 -9.78 -16.76
N GLU A 618 -2.57 -9.94 -16.71
CA GLU A 618 -1.77 -10.15 -17.91
C GLU A 618 -2.01 -11.56 -18.50
N PRO A 619 -1.73 -11.79 -19.79
CA PRO A 619 -1.71 -13.14 -20.35
C PRO A 619 -0.76 -14.06 -19.58
N LEU A 620 -1.16 -15.32 -19.36
CA LEU A 620 -0.37 -16.33 -18.62
C LEU A 620 1.08 -16.47 -19.10
N SER A 621 1.33 -16.26 -20.39
CA SER A 621 2.65 -16.30 -21.01
C SER A 621 3.62 -15.24 -20.49
N GLN A 622 3.13 -14.18 -19.83
CA GLN A 622 3.96 -13.12 -19.25
C GLN A 622 4.44 -13.45 -17.82
N TYR A 623 3.88 -14.47 -17.18
CA TYR A 623 4.27 -14.88 -15.83
C TYR A 623 5.30 -16.02 -15.87
N GLU A 624 6.31 -15.91 -15.01
CA GLU A 624 7.21 -17.03 -14.75
C GLU A 624 6.42 -18.14 -14.05
N GLN A 625 6.61 -19.39 -14.47
CA GLN A 625 6.07 -20.55 -13.75
C GLN A 625 6.70 -20.61 -12.36
N LEU A 626 5.92 -20.84 -11.30
CA LEU A 626 6.41 -20.85 -9.90
C LEU A 626 7.66 -21.73 -9.72
N GLN A 627 7.60 -22.98 -10.17
CA GLN A 627 8.73 -23.94 -10.09
C GLN A 627 10.03 -23.45 -10.77
N ARG A 628 9.90 -22.52 -11.72
CA ARG A 628 11.01 -21.97 -12.49
C ARG A 628 11.31 -20.53 -12.10
N ALA A 629 10.50 -19.94 -11.24
CA ALA A 629 10.61 -18.53 -10.92
C ALA A 629 11.98 -18.29 -10.32
N THR A 630 12.66 -17.28 -10.86
CA THR A 630 14.06 -16.97 -10.53
C THR A 630 14.26 -16.82 -9.02
N TRP A 631 13.29 -16.20 -8.34
CA TRP A 631 13.27 -16.09 -6.90
C TRP A 631 13.20 -17.44 -6.17
N LEU A 632 12.38 -18.37 -6.62
CA LEU A 632 12.27 -19.71 -6.03
C LEU A 632 13.60 -20.46 -6.13
N ARG A 633 14.36 -20.24 -7.21
CA ARG A 633 15.72 -20.79 -7.36
C ARG A 633 16.71 -20.15 -6.39
N ASP A 634 16.68 -18.84 -6.22
CA ASP A 634 17.56 -18.11 -5.29
C ASP A 634 17.23 -18.43 -3.82
N PHE A 635 15.98 -18.79 -3.53
CA PHE A 635 15.54 -19.24 -2.21
C PHE A 635 15.90 -20.71 -1.92
N VAL A 636 15.71 -21.62 -2.88
CA VAL A 636 15.88 -23.08 -2.69
C VAL A 636 17.33 -23.53 -2.92
N ARG A 637 18.13 -22.85 -3.77
CA ARG A 637 19.54 -23.20 -4.00
C ARG A 637 20.48 -22.46 -3.06
N SER A 638 20.60 -22.92 -1.82
CA SER A 638 21.83 -22.73 -1.03
C SER A 638 22.49 -24.03 -0.55
N SER A 639 21.95 -25.22 -0.90
CA SER A 639 22.55 -26.49 -0.42
C SER A 639 22.44 -27.72 -1.35
N LEU A 640 21.87 -27.62 -2.57
CA LEU A 640 21.57 -28.82 -3.40
C LEU A 640 22.16 -28.84 -4.83
N CYS A 641 23.31 -28.24 -5.09
CA CYS A 641 24.01 -28.42 -6.39
C CYS A 641 25.55 -28.46 -6.22
N ARG A 642 26.07 -29.55 -5.65
CA ARG A 642 27.45 -30.02 -5.94
C ARG A 642 27.58 -31.52 -6.17
N SER A 643 26.49 -32.27 -6.25
CA SER A 643 26.56 -33.69 -6.59
C SER A 643 25.46 -34.08 -7.56
N ALA A 644 25.89 -34.78 -8.60
CA ALA A 644 25.10 -35.50 -9.61
C ALA A 644 24.45 -34.66 -10.72
N LEU A 645 25.25 -34.38 -11.76
CA LEU A 645 24.87 -34.71 -13.14
C LEU A 645 26.06 -35.46 -13.77
N PRO A 646 25.83 -36.58 -14.49
CA PRO A 646 26.78 -37.05 -15.51
C PRO A 646 26.94 -36.02 -16.63
#